data_AF-A0AAY5EGU7-F1
#
_entry.id   AF-A0AAY5EGU7-F1
#
_cell.length_a   1.000
_cell.length_b   1.000
_cell.length_c   1.000
_cell.angle_alpha   90.00
_cell.angle_beta   90.00
_cell.angle_gamma   90.00
#
_symmetry.space_group_name_H-M   'P 1'
#
loop_
_entity.id
_entity.type
_entity.pdbx_description
1 polymer ?
#
loop_
_entity_poly.entity_id
_entity_poly.type
_entity_poly.pdbx_seq_one_letter_code
_entity_poly.pdbx_strand_id
1 'polypeptide(L)'
;EAGCLGITSLVLARIQGLCRDLLVITAATEETDGFNRFMRTAKEFNYTIKVLGLGEDWRGGDVAKTVGGGQKVRWLKNEMQKHKDKHNTVILFVDSYDVILTSGPEELLLKFSRFKHRVVFSAEGFCWPDQRLAPKYPPVHSGKRYLNSGGFIGFAPEIFAVVEQWNHRDHDDDQLFYTRIYLDQEQRTKFNMTLDHKSRIFQNLNGAIEEVVLKFEKSRVRARNVAYDTLPVVIHGNGPTKLQLNYLGNYVPTAWTYERGCGICDDLLYLNDIPMPLVHIAVFIEQPTPFLEEFLERLTTLNYPHTRLRLFIHNNVVYHEKHIELFWSRHRSLFLDARIVGPEENLRHDRARTMAVEACKSSITCDYYFSIDSDVALTNRDILRILIEENKSVIAPMLSRHGKLWSNFWGALSPEGFYSRSEDYIDIVQAKRVGLWNVPYVTQVYLIRGDILRTRLAHISLYEQEEIDPDMVFCRAVRDQGVFMFVSNRDEFGRLISTKNYNISRLYPDIWQIFDNPMDWREKYVHENYSQIFEEGETVVEQPCPDVYWFPIFSERMCDELVQTMEDFGMWSSGRHNDDRLAGGYENVPTVDIHMNQIQYEEEWLKFLKDYIVPVTEKLYPGYYPKAKAVMNFVVRYRPDEQPSLRPHHDSSTFTINIALNSKGKDYQGGGCRFLRYDCKIEAPRKGWSLMHPGRLTHYHEGLPTTEGTRYIMVSFVDP
;
A
#
# COMPACT_ATOMS: atom_id res chain seq x y z
N GLU A 1 57.93 -6.81 -10.21
CA GLU A 1 56.91 -6.33 -9.24
C GLU A 1 57.18 -4.95 -8.64
N ALA A 2 58.42 -4.44 -8.54
CA ALA A 2 58.69 -3.09 -8.01
C ALA A 2 58.25 -1.90 -8.89
N GLY A 3 58.02 -2.09 -10.20
CA GLY A 3 57.61 -1.01 -11.13
C GLY A 3 56.11 -0.67 -11.13
N CYS A 4 55.23 -1.58 -10.66
CA CYS A 4 53.78 -1.34 -10.61
C CYS A 4 53.33 -0.55 -9.37
N LEU A 5 54.09 -0.61 -8.27
CA LEU A 5 53.80 0.08 -7.01
C LEU A 5 54.08 1.60 -7.06
N GLY A 6 55.11 2.02 -7.82
CA GLY A 6 55.44 3.45 -7.97
C GLY A 6 54.45 4.23 -8.84
N ILE A 7 53.92 3.60 -9.90
CA ILE A 7 52.98 4.24 -10.84
C ILE A 7 51.59 4.38 -10.21
N THR A 8 51.16 3.43 -9.38
CA THR A 8 49.88 3.49 -8.66
C THR A 8 49.88 4.59 -7.59
N SER A 9 50.97 4.74 -6.83
CA SER A 9 51.10 5.82 -5.82
C SER A 9 51.03 7.23 -6.41
N LEU A 10 51.68 7.47 -7.55
CA LEU A 10 51.68 8.79 -8.22
C LEU A 10 50.32 9.12 -8.85
N VAL A 11 49.65 8.12 -9.43
CA VAL A 11 48.29 8.27 -9.97
C VAL A 11 47.29 8.54 -8.84
N LEU A 12 47.40 7.82 -7.71
CA LEU A 12 46.57 8.04 -6.52
C LEU A 12 46.78 9.45 -5.93
N ALA A 13 48.03 9.90 -5.78
CA ALA A 13 48.32 11.25 -5.29
C ALA A 13 47.79 12.34 -6.23
N ARG A 14 47.88 12.13 -7.55
CA ARG A 14 47.31 13.04 -8.56
C ARG A 14 45.79 13.05 -8.54
N ILE A 15 45.14 11.90 -8.34
CA ILE A 15 43.68 11.78 -8.18
C ILE A 15 43.21 12.46 -6.89
N GLN A 16 43.94 12.31 -5.78
CA GLN A 16 43.64 13.00 -4.52
C GLN A 16 43.75 14.53 -4.67
N GLY A 17 44.73 15.02 -5.44
CA GLY A 17 44.81 16.44 -5.82
C GLY A 17 43.60 16.90 -6.65
N LEU A 18 43.25 16.14 -7.70
CA LEU A 18 42.09 16.41 -8.56
C LEU A 18 40.74 16.34 -7.82
N CYS A 19 40.61 15.54 -6.76
CA CYS A 19 39.38 15.49 -5.96
C CYS A 19 39.07 16.83 -5.27
N ARG A 20 40.10 17.60 -4.89
CA ARG A 20 39.91 18.96 -4.35
C ARG A 20 39.53 19.97 -5.44
N ASP A 21 39.77 19.63 -6.69
CA ASP A 21 39.56 20.46 -7.88
C ASP A 21 38.39 19.97 -8.75
N LEU A 22 37.52 19.08 -8.25
CA LEU A 22 36.28 18.68 -8.91
C LEU A 22 35.11 19.56 -8.47
N LEU A 23 34.40 20.15 -9.43
CA LEU A 23 33.14 20.85 -9.20
C LEU A 23 32.03 20.22 -10.02
N VAL A 24 30.94 19.84 -9.38
CA VAL A 24 29.72 19.41 -10.08
C VAL A 24 28.82 20.63 -10.26
N ILE A 25 28.37 20.85 -11.49
CA ILE A 25 27.44 21.93 -11.83
C ILE A 25 26.14 21.30 -12.31
N THR A 26 25.02 21.80 -11.80
CA THR A 26 23.69 21.40 -12.26
C THR A 26 22.80 22.61 -12.43
N ALA A 27 21.73 22.47 -13.21
CA ALA A 27 20.63 23.42 -13.26
C ALA A 27 19.43 22.90 -12.44
N ALA A 28 18.80 23.78 -11.69
CA ALA A 28 17.53 23.56 -11.03
C ALA A 28 16.88 24.92 -10.78
N THR A 29 15.60 25.08 -11.15
CA THR A 29 14.85 26.30 -10.87
C THR A 29 14.19 26.26 -9.49
N GLU A 30 13.91 25.06 -8.98
CA GLU A 30 13.17 24.83 -7.75
C GLU A 30 13.66 23.56 -7.04
N GLU A 31 13.38 23.45 -5.75
CA GLU A 31 13.70 22.26 -4.94
C GLU A 31 12.61 21.19 -5.08
N THR A 32 12.64 20.47 -6.20
CA THR A 32 11.73 19.34 -6.47
C THR A 32 12.13 18.08 -5.70
N ASP A 33 11.22 17.09 -5.61
CA ASP A 33 11.55 15.78 -5.01
C ASP A 33 12.72 15.09 -5.75
N GLY A 34 12.78 15.24 -7.08
CA GLY A 34 13.88 14.76 -7.92
C GLY A 34 15.21 15.44 -7.60
N PHE A 35 15.20 16.78 -7.47
CA PHE A 35 16.36 17.56 -7.05
C PHE A 35 16.85 17.17 -5.64
N ASN A 36 15.93 17.02 -4.69
CA ASN A 36 16.25 16.62 -3.32
C ASN A 36 16.87 15.22 -3.28
N ARG A 37 16.37 14.28 -4.09
CA ARG A 37 17.00 12.97 -4.28
C ARG A 37 18.43 13.11 -4.83
N PHE A 38 18.64 13.92 -5.86
CA PHE A 38 19.98 14.17 -6.41
C PHE A 38 20.93 14.72 -5.35
N MET A 39 20.53 15.80 -4.64
CA MET A 39 21.33 16.44 -3.60
C MET A 39 21.67 15.50 -2.45
N ARG A 40 20.74 14.62 -2.05
CA ARG A 40 21.01 13.56 -1.07
C ARG A 40 22.12 12.62 -1.54
N THR A 41 22.04 12.12 -2.79
CA THR A 41 23.09 11.24 -3.33
C THR A 41 24.43 11.95 -3.51
N ALA A 42 24.43 13.25 -3.81
CA ALA A 42 25.64 14.06 -3.87
C ALA A 42 26.30 14.23 -2.49
N LYS A 43 25.50 14.50 -1.45
CA LYS A 43 25.96 14.67 -0.07
C LYS A 43 26.56 13.38 0.48
N GLU A 44 25.97 12.23 0.18
CA GLU A 44 26.48 10.90 0.58
C GLU A 44 27.95 10.70 0.19
N PHE A 45 28.36 11.22 -0.96
CA PHE A 45 29.73 11.08 -1.47
C PHE A 45 30.57 12.35 -1.33
N ASN A 46 30.11 13.35 -0.59
CA ASN A 46 30.78 14.63 -0.38
C ASN A 46 31.14 15.36 -1.69
N TYR A 47 30.26 15.33 -2.70
CA TYR A 47 30.44 16.15 -3.90
C TYR A 47 30.24 17.64 -3.58
N THR A 48 31.09 18.49 -4.17
CA THR A 48 30.86 19.95 -4.17
C THR A 48 29.95 20.31 -5.33
N ILE A 49 28.73 20.79 -5.04
CA ILE A 49 27.71 21.11 -6.04
C ILE A 49 27.55 22.63 -6.19
N LYS A 50 27.49 23.11 -7.43
CA LYS A 50 27.03 24.44 -7.80
C LYS A 50 25.71 24.34 -8.55
N VAL A 51 24.63 24.80 -7.91
CA VAL A 51 23.30 24.88 -8.52
C VAL A 51 23.13 26.20 -9.25
N LEU A 52 22.64 26.14 -10.48
CA LEU A 52 22.35 27.29 -11.34
C LEU A 52 20.85 27.46 -11.54
N GLY A 53 20.38 28.71 -11.49
CA GLY A 53 18.99 29.07 -11.82
C GLY A 53 17.98 28.92 -10.68
N LEU A 54 18.39 28.59 -9.45
CA LEU A 54 17.47 28.39 -8.33
C LEU A 54 16.72 29.69 -8.02
N GLY A 55 15.39 29.65 -8.03
CA GLY A 55 14.51 30.80 -7.87
C GLY A 55 14.30 31.63 -9.15
N GLU A 56 14.92 31.27 -10.27
CA GLU A 56 14.64 31.87 -11.58
C GLU A 56 13.52 31.12 -12.32
N ASP A 57 12.74 31.85 -13.14
CA ASP A 57 11.72 31.23 -14.00
C ASP A 57 12.36 30.35 -15.08
N TRP A 58 11.78 29.17 -15.28
CA TRP A 58 12.15 28.30 -16.38
C TRP A 58 11.62 28.83 -17.72
N ARG A 59 12.53 29.17 -18.62
CA ARG A 59 12.30 29.66 -20.00
C ARG A 59 12.84 28.68 -21.06
N GLY A 60 13.25 27.49 -20.62
CA GLY A 60 13.83 26.47 -21.48
C GLY A 60 12.83 25.66 -22.32
N GLY A 61 11.53 25.96 -22.26
CA GLY A 61 10.48 25.21 -22.96
C GLY A 61 10.01 23.96 -22.20
N ASP A 62 9.01 23.24 -22.72
CA ASP A 62 8.50 22.01 -22.12
C ASP A 62 9.40 20.82 -22.49
N VAL A 63 10.56 20.71 -21.80
CA VAL A 63 11.57 19.68 -22.04
C VAL A 63 11.11 18.25 -21.74
N ALA A 64 9.94 18.08 -21.09
CA ALA A 64 9.33 16.76 -20.90
C ALA A 64 8.63 16.28 -22.18
N LYS A 65 8.19 17.19 -23.05
CA LYS A 65 7.41 16.89 -24.27
C LYS A 65 8.13 17.22 -25.57
N THR A 66 8.95 18.27 -25.59
CA THR A 66 9.60 18.77 -26.81
C THR A 66 11.08 19.13 -26.57
N VAL A 67 11.73 19.60 -27.63
CA VAL A 67 13.09 20.16 -27.58
C VAL A 67 13.18 21.39 -26.66
N GLY A 68 14.38 21.67 -26.13
CA GLY A 68 14.61 22.85 -25.31
C GLY A 68 15.85 22.76 -24.40
N GLY A 69 15.82 23.48 -23.27
CA GLY A 69 16.86 23.41 -22.25
C GLY A 69 18.07 24.33 -22.47
N GLY A 70 18.10 25.12 -23.53
CA GLY A 70 19.17 26.08 -23.84
C GLY A 70 19.49 27.08 -22.71
N GLN A 71 18.51 27.39 -21.86
CA GLN A 71 18.70 28.19 -20.64
C GLN A 71 19.79 27.61 -19.74
N LYS A 72 19.90 26.27 -19.64
CA LYS A 72 20.97 25.58 -18.90
C LYS A 72 22.35 25.94 -19.46
N VAL A 73 22.49 25.95 -20.79
CA VAL A 73 23.75 26.30 -21.47
C VAL A 73 24.11 27.76 -21.25
N ARG A 74 23.14 28.68 -21.30
CA ARG A 74 23.36 30.09 -20.98
C ARG A 74 23.86 30.29 -19.55
N TRP A 75 23.21 29.67 -18.56
CA TRP A 75 23.65 29.75 -17.17
C TRP A 75 25.04 29.14 -16.98
N LEU A 76 25.29 27.97 -17.58
CA LEU A 76 26.59 27.30 -17.52
C LEU A 76 27.68 28.17 -18.15
N LYS A 77 27.43 28.78 -19.31
CA LYS A 77 28.36 29.73 -19.95
C LYS A 77 28.75 30.85 -19.01
N ASN A 78 27.79 31.46 -18.33
CA ASN A 78 28.04 32.54 -17.38
C ASN A 78 28.86 32.07 -16.17
N GLU A 79 28.56 30.89 -15.62
CA GLU A 79 29.33 30.34 -14.49
C GLU A 79 30.76 29.96 -14.89
N MET A 80 30.93 29.37 -16.08
CA MET A 80 32.23 28.91 -16.58
C MET A 80 33.23 30.05 -16.82
N GLN A 81 32.78 31.30 -16.99
CA GLN A 81 33.68 32.47 -17.03
C GLN A 81 34.58 32.58 -15.79
N LYS A 82 34.10 32.13 -14.62
CA LYS A 82 34.87 32.15 -13.36
C LYS A 82 35.94 31.06 -13.26
N HIS A 83 35.85 30.04 -14.12
CA HIS A 83 36.71 28.85 -14.08
C HIS A 83 37.57 28.70 -15.34
N LYS A 84 37.48 29.63 -16.29
CA LYS A 84 38.17 29.57 -17.60
C LYS A 84 39.69 29.39 -17.52
N ASP A 85 40.34 29.96 -16.49
CA ASP A 85 41.79 29.93 -16.29
C ASP A 85 42.25 28.81 -15.33
N LYS A 86 41.32 27.99 -14.83
CA LYS A 86 41.60 26.92 -13.86
C LYS A 86 41.93 25.59 -14.55
N HIS A 87 43.14 25.48 -15.07
CA HIS A 87 43.57 24.34 -15.89
C HIS A 87 43.52 22.96 -15.21
N ASN A 88 43.56 22.89 -13.88
CA ASN A 88 43.49 21.64 -13.12
C ASN A 88 42.08 21.31 -12.63
N THR A 89 41.13 22.25 -12.74
CA THR A 89 39.75 22.04 -12.29
C THR A 89 39.01 21.18 -13.29
N VAL A 90 38.38 20.11 -12.79
CA VAL A 90 37.48 19.25 -13.54
C VAL A 90 36.06 19.65 -13.21
N ILE A 91 35.25 19.82 -14.24
CA ILE A 91 33.83 20.14 -14.13
C ILE A 91 33.04 18.93 -14.58
N LEU A 92 32.09 18.51 -13.74
CA LEU A 92 31.03 17.56 -14.11
C LEU A 92 29.74 18.37 -14.24
N PHE A 93 29.18 18.46 -15.43
CA PHE A 93 27.81 18.95 -15.60
C PHE A 93 26.86 17.75 -15.65
N VAL A 94 25.76 17.83 -14.89
CA VAL A 94 24.65 16.86 -14.94
C VAL A 94 23.32 17.58 -14.76
N ASP A 95 22.24 17.00 -15.27
CA ASP A 95 20.89 17.37 -14.85
C ASP A 95 20.65 16.97 -13.38
N SER A 96 19.58 17.46 -12.74
CA SER A 96 19.30 17.18 -11.32
C SER A 96 17.97 16.48 -11.04
N TYR A 97 16.89 16.82 -11.74
CA TYR A 97 15.56 16.30 -11.41
C TYR A 97 15.46 14.77 -11.61
N ASP A 98 16.23 14.24 -12.55
CA ASP A 98 16.23 12.85 -12.99
C ASP A 98 17.64 12.26 -13.05
N VAL A 99 18.49 12.63 -12.09
CA VAL A 99 19.84 12.08 -11.95
C VAL A 99 20.08 11.56 -10.54
N ILE A 100 20.79 10.44 -10.42
CA ILE A 100 21.32 9.93 -9.15
C ILE A 100 22.82 9.62 -9.28
N LEU A 101 23.57 9.96 -8.23
CA LEU A 101 25.00 9.62 -8.12
C LEU A 101 25.16 8.31 -7.34
N THR A 102 26.02 7.42 -7.82
CA THR A 102 26.16 6.06 -7.29
C THR A 102 27.54 5.75 -6.70
N SER A 103 28.50 6.66 -6.89
CA SER A 103 29.85 6.56 -6.35
C SER A 103 30.50 7.94 -6.23
N GLY A 104 31.59 8.00 -5.47
CA GLY A 104 32.25 9.26 -5.14
C GLY A 104 33.28 9.78 -6.14
N PRO A 105 33.81 11.00 -5.87
CA PRO A 105 34.72 11.73 -6.76
C PRO A 105 35.95 10.94 -7.22
N GLU A 106 36.53 10.13 -6.34
CA GLU A 106 37.75 9.36 -6.64
C GLU A 106 37.53 8.36 -7.79
N GLU A 107 36.43 7.61 -7.75
CA GLU A 107 36.09 6.64 -8.81
C GLU A 107 35.75 7.35 -10.12
N LEU A 108 35.01 8.46 -10.03
CA LEU A 108 34.67 9.32 -11.17
C LEU A 108 35.92 9.80 -11.90
N LEU A 109 36.85 10.42 -11.17
CA LEU A 109 38.08 10.98 -11.72
C LEU A 109 39.03 9.91 -12.23
N LEU A 110 39.12 8.76 -11.54
CA LEU A 110 39.87 7.60 -12.03
C LEU A 110 39.33 7.15 -13.39
N LYS A 111 38.01 7.02 -13.53
CA LYS A 111 37.38 6.63 -14.80
C LYS A 111 37.58 7.67 -15.88
N PHE A 112 37.39 8.96 -15.56
CA PHE A 112 37.62 10.07 -16.48
C PHE A 112 39.06 10.05 -17.02
N SER A 113 40.06 9.89 -16.14
CA SER A 113 41.47 9.83 -16.54
C SER A 113 41.78 8.69 -17.53
N ARG A 114 41.05 7.56 -17.44
CA ARG A 114 41.24 6.41 -18.33
C ARG A 114 40.73 6.66 -19.75
N PHE A 115 39.84 7.62 -19.96
CA PHE A 115 39.43 8.00 -21.32
C PHE A 115 40.57 8.65 -22.09
N LYS A 116 41.52 9.30 -21.43
CA LYS A 116 42.62 10.09 -22.07
C LYS A 116 42.09 11.19 -23.01
N HIS A 117 40.89 11.70 -22.73
CA HIS A 117 40.25 12.80 -23.43
C HIS A 117 40.08 13.98 -22.48
N ARG A 118 39.91 15.20 -23.01
CA ARG A 118 39.75 16.42 -22.19
C ARG A 118 38.30 16.71 -21.87
N VAL A 119 37.37 16.25 -22.70
CA VAL A 119 35.92 16.31 -22.48
C VAL A 119 35.29 14.97 -22.86
N VAL A 120 34.46 14.43 -21.98
CA VAL A 120 33.71 13.18 -22.18
C VAL A 120 32.23 13.47 -21.97
N PHE A 121 31.43 13.33 -23.02
CA PHE A 121 29.98 13.38 -22.93
C PHE A 121 29.39 12.01 -22.63
N SER A 122 28.21 11.99 -22.01
CA SER A 122 27.42 10.77 -21.92
C SER A 122 26.96 10.30 -23.30
N ALA A 123 26.75 9.00 -23.45
CA ALA A 123 26.32 8.39 -24.70
C ALA A 123 24.95 7.73 -24.55
N GLU A 124 24.15 7.72 -25.62
CA GLU A 124 22.82 7.10 -25.64
C GLU A 124 22.52 6.32 -26.93
N GLY A 125 21.42 5.56 -26.92
CA GLY A 125 20.99 4.71 -28.03
C GLY A 125 20.34 5.46 -29.20
N PHE A 126 19.85 6.68 -28.98
CA PHE A 126 19.07 7.43 -29.97
C PHE A 126 19.81 8.68 -30.46
N CYS A 127 19.73 8.96 -31.77
CA CYS A 127 20.22 10.23 -32.33
C CYS A 127 19.09 11.27 -32.25
N TRP A 128 19.06 12.02 -31.17
CA TRP A 128 18.03 13.03 -30.88
C TRP A 128 18.65 14.43 -30.73
N PRO A 129 17.97 15.51 -31.15
CA PRO A 129 16.64 15.55 -31.78
C PRO A 129 16.65 15.29 -33.29
N ASP A 130 17.76 15.51 -33.98
CA ASP A 130 17.83 15.37 -35.45
C ASP A 130 18.47 14.03 -35.87
N GLN A 131 17.63 13.04 -36.19
CA GLN A 131 18.07 11.71 -36.61
C GLN A 131 18.92 11.73 -37.90
N ARG A 132 18.80 12.76 -38.74
CA ARG A 132 19.57 12.89 -39.99
C ARG A 132 21.07 13.10 -39.73
N LEU A 133 21.45 13.43 -38.49
CA LEU A 133 22.84 13.58 -38.08
C LEU A 133 23.51 12.24 -37.76
N ALA A 134 22.75 11.14 -37.62
CA ALA A 134 23.29 9.83 -37.26
C ALA A 134 24.45 9.34 -38.16
N PRO A 135 24.42 9.52 -39.50
CA PRO A 135 25.54 9.12 -40.36
C PRO A 135 26.82 9.92 -40.14
N LYS A 136 26.74 11.14 -39.59
CA LYS A 136 27.91 11.99 -39.31
C LYS A 136 28.67 11.57 -38.05
N TYR A 137 28.04 10.81 -37.16
CA TYR A 137 28.71 10.29 -35.98
C TYR A 137 29.81 9.29 -36.37
N PRO A 138 30.97 9.29 -35.70
CA PRO A 138 31.97 8.24 -35.87
C PRO A 138 31.34 6.84 -35.70
N PRO A 139 31.77 5.83 -36.47
CA PRO A 139 31.31 4.46 -36.28
C PRO A 139 31.83 3.92 -34.93
N VAL A 140 30.98 3.20 -34.21
CA VAL A 140 31.31 2.60 -32.92
C VAL A 140 31.02 1.10 -33.03
N HIS A 141 32.04 0.27 -32.86
CA HIS A 141 31.90 -1.20 -32.97
C HIS A 141 31.11 -1.80 -31.80
N SER A 142 31.20 -1.20 -30.61
CA SER A 142 30.58 -1.69 -29.39
C SER A 142 30.31 -0.51 -28.45
N GLY A 143 29.03 -0.31 -28.10
CA GLY A 143 28.59 0.76 -27.22
C GLY A 143 27.53 1.66 -27.85
N LYS A 144 27.06 2.64 -27.06
CA LYS A 144 26.14 3.70 -27.46
C LYS A 144 26.85 4.71 -28.37
N ARG A 145 26.20 5.15 -29.43
CA ARG A 145 26.85 5.92 -30.51
C ARG A 145 26.64 7.43 -30.42
N TYR A 146 25.52 7.88 -29.84
CA TYR A 146 25.07 9.25 -29.95
C TYR A 146 25.28 10.02 -28.65
N LEU A 147 25.48 11.34 -28.74
CA LEU A 147 25.73 12.22 -27.60
C LEU A 147 24.43 12.47 -26.83
N ASN A 148 24.51 12.51 -25.50
CA ASN A 148 23.46 13.03 -24.63
C ASN A 148 24.02 14.18 -23.76
N SER A 149 23.30 15.31 -23.69
CA SER A 149 23.74 16.53 -23.01
C SER A 149 23.47 16.56 -21.50
N GLY A 150 22.65 15.65 -20.98
CA GLY A 150 22.29 15.61 -19.55
C GLY A 150 23.43 15.17 -18.62
N GLY A 151 24.58 14.81 -19.18
CA GLY A 151 25.80 14.52 -18.41
C GLY A 151 27.06 14.63 -19.23
N PHE A 152 28.04 15.40 -18.76
CA PHE A 152 29.39 15.46 -19.33
C PHE A 152 30.43 15.91 -18.31
N ILE A 153 31.68 15.48 -18.50
CA ILE A 153 32.80 15.78 -17.62
C ILE A 153 34.01 16.25 -18.44
N GLY A 154 34.73 17.25 -17.96
CA GLY A 154 35.90 17.77 -18.65
C GLY A 154 36.69 18.78 -17.85
N PHE A 155 37.84 19.19 -18.38
CA PHE A 155 38.62 20.27 -17.78
C PHE A 155 37.93 21.63 -18.00
N ALA A 156 38.00 22.50 -17.00
CA ALA A 156 37.28 23.77 -17.00
C ALA A 156 37.54 24.66 -18.24
N PRO A 157 38.78 24.83 -18.74
CA PRO A 157 39.04 25.65 -19.93
C PRO A 157 38.36 25.11 -21.18
N GLU A 158 38.35 23.78 -21.38
CA GLU A 158 37.72 23.16 -22.55
C GLU A 158 36.20 23.23 -22.47
N ILE A 159 35.60 23.00 -21.29
CA ILE A 159 34.16 23.19 -21.13
C ILE A 159 33.80 24.64 -21.41
N PHE A 160 34.54 25.60 -20.85
CA PHE A 160 34.30 27.02 -21.10
C PHE A 160 34.35 27.34 -22.61
N ALA A 161 35.38 26.88 -23.32
CA ALA A 161 35.53 27.12 -24.76
C ALA A 161 34.41 26.48 -25.62
N VAL A 162 33.79 25.40 -25.15
CA VAL A 162 32.60 24.82 -25.80
C VAL A 162 31.37 25.68 -25.51
N VAL A 163 31.06 25.97 -24.24
CA VAL A 163 29.82 26.69 -23.87
C VAL A 163 29.86 28.17 -24.25
N GLU A 164 31.05 28.78 -24.38
CA GLU A 164 31.23 30.15 -24.83
C GLU A 164 30.63 30.39 -26.23
N GLN A 165 30.61 29.34 -27.07
CA GLN A 165 30.04 29.39 -28.42
C GLN A 165 28.51 29.50 -28.43
N TRP A 166 27.85 29.33 -27.29
CA TRP A 166 26.40 29.49 -27.20
C TRP A 166 25.96 30.92 -27.55
N ASN A 167 25.20 31.04 -28.63
CA ASN A 167 24.59 32.28 -29.14
C ASN A 167 23.11 32.10 -29.49
N HIS A 168 22.46 31.11 -28.88
CA HIS A 168 21.09 30.68 -29.13
C HIS A 168 20.12 31.17 -28.02
N ARG A 169 18.83 30.91 -28.20
CA ARG A 169 17.75 31.33 -27.28
C ARG A 169 17.56 30.32 -26.15
N ASP A 170 16.97 30.77 -25.04
CA ASP A 170 16.74 29.91 -23.86
C ASP A 170 15.93 28.63 -24.15
N HIS A 171 15.02 28.67 -25.13
CA HIS A 171 14.20 27.53 -25.56
C HIS A 171 14.79 26.72 -26.72
N ASP A 172 15.98 27.10 -27.23
CA ASP A 172 16.67 26.28 -28.21
C ASP A 172 17.23 25.01 -27.54
N ASP A 173 17.46 23.97 -28.32
CA ASP A 173 17.84 22.65 -27.82
C ASP A 173 19.30 22.58 -27.40
N ASP A 174 19.54 22.26 -26.12
CA ASP A 174 20.89 22.12 -25.57
C ASP A 174 21.64 20.92 -26.19
N GLN A 175 20.95 19.78 -26.37
CA GLN A 175 21.53 18.57 -26.95
C GLN A 175 21.98 18.77 -28.41
N LEU A 176 21.17 19.46 -29.22
CA LEU A 176 21.49 19.77 -30.61
C LEU A 176 22.71 20.70 -30.71
N PHE A 177 22.85 21.66 -29.79
CA PHE A 177 24.03 22.52 -29.73
C PHE A 177 25.31 21.71 -29.50
N TYR A 178 25.35 20.89 -28.45
CA TYR A 178 26.52 20.04 -28.20
C TYR A 178 26.77 19.01 -29.29
N THR A 179 25.70 18.44 -29.87
CA THR A 179 25.79 17.51 -31.00
C THR A 179 26.47 18.15 -32.20
N ARG A 180 26.10 19.38 -32.58
CA ARG A 180 26.70 20.09 -33.71
C ARG A 180 28.19 20.33 -33.48
N ILE A 181 28.58 20.74 -32.28
CA ILE A 181 29.99 20.94 -31.90
C ILE A 181 30.77 19.63 -31.93
N TYR A 182 30.20 18.51 -31.45
CA TYR A 182 30.86 17.19 -31.46
C TYR A 182 31.00 16.59 -32.87
N LEU A 183 30.06 16.87 -33.76
CA LEU A 183 30.08 16.37 -35.14
C LEU A 183 31.02 17.15 -36.05
N ASP A 184 31.36 18.39 -35.68
CA ASP A 184 32.44 19.13 -36.31
C ASP A 184 33.78 18.48 -35.96
N GLN A 185 34.47 17.95 -36.97
CA GLN A 185 35.73 17.22 -36.79
C GLN A 185 36.86 18.11 -36.28
N GLU A 186 36.91 19.38 -36.71
CA GLU A 186 37.93 20.32 -36.27
C GLU A 186 37.73 20.63 -34.79
N GLN A 187 36.50 20.95 -34.40
CA GLN A 187 36.17 21.21 -32.99
C GLN A 187 36.36 19.99 -32.10
N ARG A 188 35.92 18.80 -32.54
CA ARG A 188 36.12 17.54 -31.81
C ARG A 188 37.58 17.25 -31.53
N THR A 189 38.44 17.52 -32.51
CA THR A 189 39.89 17.35 -32.36
C THR A 189 40.48 18.44 -31.47
N LYS A 190 40.09 19.70 -31.69
CA LYS A 190 40.57 20.88 -30.93
C LYS A 190 40.31 20.76 -29.42
N PHE A 191 39.11 20.35 -29.03
CA PHE A 191 38.74 20.20 -27.62
C PHE A 191 38.97 18.77 -27.08
N ASN A 192 39.51 17.87 -27.89
CA ASN A 192 39.76 16.47 -27.54
C ASN A 192 38.54 15.80 -26.87
N MET A 193 37.41 15.81 -27.59
CA MET A 193 36.12 15.31 -27.09
C MET A 193 35.89 13.84 -27.46
N THR A 194 35.23 13.10 -26.58
CA THR A 194 34.75 11.74 -26.82
C THR A 194 33.40 11.50 -26.13
N LEU A 195 32.79 10.32 -26.38
CA LEU A 195 31.58 9.88 -25.70
C LEU A 195 31.86 8.65 -24.83
N ASP A 196 31.14 8.52 -23.71
CA ASP A 196 31.17 7.34 -22.85
C ASP A 196 30.34 6.18 -23.43
N HIS A 197 30.84 5.62 -24.53
CA HIS A 197 30.14 4.60 -25.31
C HIS A 197 29.73 3.35 -24.52
N LYS A 198 30.42 3.02 -23.42
CA LYS A 198 30.18 1.79 -22.63
C LYS A 198 29.65 2.08 -21.23
N SER A 199 29.10 3.27 -21.01
CA SER A 199 28.49 3.66 -19.74
C SER A 199 29.39 3.41 -18.52
N ARG A 200 30.66 3.81 -18.60
CA ARG A 200 31.62 3.65 -17.49
C ARG A 200 31.36 4.69 -16.40
N ILE A 201 31.05 5.91 -16.80
CA ILE A 201 30.69 7.04 -15.95
C ILE A 201 29.19 7.28 -16.03
N PHE A 202 28.60 7.37 -17.22
CA PHE A 202 27.22 7.80 -17.41
C PHE A 202 26.33 6.67 -17.93
N GLN A 203 25.22 6.42 -17.23
CA GLN A 203 24.16 5.52 -17.68
C GLN A 203 22.89 6.31 -17.97
N ASN A 204 22.62 6.57 -19.23
CA ASN A 204 21.32 7.03 -19.70
C ASN A 204 20.38 5.82 -19.77
N LEU A 205 19.18 5.91 -19.19
CA LEU A 205 18.24 4.80 -19.10
C LEU A 205 17.42 4.62 -20.38
N ASN A 206 17.14 5.68 -21.13
CA ASN A 206 16.31 5.58 -22.33
C ASN A 206 16.96 4.66 -23.39
N GLY A 207 16.25 3.60 -23.76
CA GLY A 207 16.75 2.57 -24.68
C GLY A 207 17.80 1.63 -24.08
N ALA A 208 17.97 1.62 -22.76
CA ALA A 208 18.93 0.77 -22.04
C ALA A 208 18.41 0.23 -20.70
N ILE A 209 17.09 0.27 -20.45
CA ILE A 209 16.48 -0.21 -19.19
C ILE A 209 16.85 -1.67 -18.93
N GLU A 210 16.75 -2.54 -19.94
CA GLU A 210 17.07 -3.97 -19.85
C GLU A 210 18.56 -4.26 -19.60
N GLU A 211 19.43 -3.26 -19.80
CA GLU A 211 20.86 -3.41 -19.55
C GLU A 211 21.23 -3.14 -18.09
N VAL A 212 20.30 -2.63 -17.28
CA VAL A 212 20.59 -2.10 -15.95
C VAL A 212 19.93 -2.95 -14.88
N VAL A 213 20.75 -3.47 -13.95
CA VAL A 213 20.28 -4.22 -12.79
C VAL A 213 20.82 -3.63 -11.48
N LEU A 214 20.09 -3.82 -10.39
CA LEU A 214 20.58 -3.50 -9.05
C LEU A 214 21.67 -4.48 -8.64
N LYS A 215 22.82 -3.95 -8.21
CA LYS A 215 23.91 -4.69 -7.60
C LYS A 215 24.00 -4.30 -6.13
N PHE A 216 23.57 -5.21 -5.27
CA PHE A 216 23.70 -5.07 -3.83
C PHE A 216 25.15 -5.34 -3.40
N GLU A 217 25.74 -4.37 -2.71
CA GLU A 217 26.99 -4.51 -1.96
C GLU A 217 26.65 -4.53 -0.46
N LYS A 218 27.63 -4.74 0.44
CA LYS A 218 27.35 -4.88 1.88
C LYS A 218 26.60 -3.68 2.46
N SER A 219 27.11 -2.47 2.22
CA SER A 219 26.62 -1.23 2.83
C SER A 219 26.02 -0.22 1.84
N ARG A 220 25.84 -0.61 0.57
CA ARG A 220 25.29 0.24 -0.49
C ARG A 220 24.76 -0.58 -1.66
N VAL A 221 23.99 0.04 -2.53
CA VAL A 221 23.47 -0.52 -3.78
C VAL A 221 23.95 0.32 -4.94
N ARG A 222 24.31 -0.32 -6.06
CA ARG A 222 24.70 0.34 -7.30
C ARG A 222 23.86 -0.17 -8.47
N ALA A 223 23.82 0.59 -9.55
CA ALA A 223 23.41 0.04 -10.84
C ALA A 223 24.61 -0.61 -11.53
N ARG A 224 24.40 -1.77 -12.15
CA ARG A 224 25.36 -2.42 -13.06
C ARG A 224 24.77 -2.44 -14.45
N ASN A 225 25.54 -1.98 -15.44
CA ASN A 225 25.24 -2.25 -16.83
C ASN A 225 25.77 -3.64 -17.19
N VAL A 226 24.89 -4.60 -17.47
CA VAL A 226 25.26 -5.99 -17.76
C VAL A 226 25.75 -6.18 -19.21
N ALA A 227 25.38 -5.29 -20.13
CA ALA A 227 25.80 -5.36 -21.53
C ALA A 227 27.29 -5.04 -21.71
N TYR A 228 27.84 -4.14 -20.89
CA TYR A 228 29.24 -3.72 -20.96
C TYR A 228 30.06 -4.09 -19.72
N ASP A 229 29.44 -4.74 -18.74
CA ASP A 229 29.99 -5.05 -17.42
C ASP A 229 30.63 -3.84 -16.73
N THR A 230 29.85 -2.78 -16.59
CA THR A 230 30.28 -1.53 -15.94
C THR A 230 29.42 -1.20 -14.73
N LEU A 231 30.00 -0.43 -13.81
CA LEU A 231 29.30 0.18 -12.69
C LEU A 231 29.28 1.68 -12.92
N PRO A 232 28.27 2.27 -13.58
CA PRO A 232 28.19 3.70 -13.85
C PRO A 232 28.29 4.51 -12.55
N VAL A 233 28.75 5.76 -12.63
CA VAL A 233 28.80 6.71 -11.50
C VAL A 233 27.57 7.62 -11.48
N VAL A 234 27.04 7.95 -12.64
CA VAL A 234 25.87 8.80 -12.85
C VAL A 234 24.81 7.95 -13.55
N ILE A 235 23.59 7.91 -13.01
CA ILE A 235 22.43 7.34 -13.70
C ILE A 235 21.48 8.48 -14.02
N HIS A 236 21.06 8.56 -15.28
CA HIS A 236 20.20 9.60 -15.81
C HIS A 236 18.93 8.96 -16.38
N GLY A 237 17.79 9.28 -15.78
CA GLY A 237 16.45 8.84 -16.20
C GLY A 237 15.92 9.65 -17.37
N ASN A 238 16.72 9.82 -18.42
CA ASN A 238 16.39 10.68 -19.55
C ASN A 238 15.11 10.23 -20.29
N GLY A 239 14.40 11.18 -20.89
CA GLY A 239 13.15 10.91 -21.62
C GLY A 239 12.10 10.19 -20.75
N PRO A 240 11.45 9.12 -21.25
CA PRO A 240 10.32 8.47 -20.58
C PRO A 240 10.72 7.49 -19.45
N THR A 241 11.94 7.59 -18.90
CA THR A 241 12.48 6.61 -17.94
C THR A 241 12.54 7.11 -16.50
N LYS A 242 11.78 8.17 -16.18
CA LYS A 242 11.69 8.76 -14.84
C LYS A 242 11.25 7.74 -13.79
N LEU A 243 10.30 6.86 -14.12
CA LEU A 243 9.77 5.86 -13.20
C LEU A 243 10.77 4.74 -12.92
N GLN A 244 11.53 4.31 -13.92
CA GLN A 244 12.63 3.36 -13.72
C GLN A 244 13.72 3.98 -12.84
N LEU A 245 14.01 5.27 -12.99
CA LEU A 245 14.90 5.97 -12.08
C LEU A 245 14.34 6.07 -10.66
N ASN A 246 13.02 6.27 -10.50
CA ASN A 246 12.37 6.24 -9.19
C ASN A 246 12.55 4.88 -8.49
N TYR A 247 12.36 3.78 -9.22
CA TYR A 247 12.67 2.43 -8.73
C TYR A 247 14.12 2.30 -8.29
N LEU A 248 15.09 2.66 -9.14
CA LEU A 248 16.52 2.59 -8.77
C LEU A 248 16.85 3.48 -7.56
N GLY A 249 16.21 4.66 -7.48
CA GLY A 249 16.39 5.64 -6.42
C GLY A 249 15.84 5.23 -5.04
N ASN A 250 15.01 4.18 -4.97
CA ASN A 250 14.59 3.55 -3.71
C ASN A 250 15.73 2.75 -3.05
N TYR A 251 16.79 2.44 -3.80
CA TYR A 251 17.93 1.65 -3.33
C TYR A 251 19.23 2.45 -3.38
N VAL A 252 19.52 3.05 -4.54
CA VAL A 252 20.83 3.61 -4.85
C VAL A 252 21.00 5.03 -4.27
N PRO A 253 22.15 5.34 -3.64
CA PRO A 253 23.22 4.42 -3.26
C PRO A 253 22.94 3.71 -1.93
N THR A 254 22.21 4.34 -1.01
CA THR A 254 22.04 3.90 0.38
C THR A 254 20.61 4.06 0.88
N ALA A 255 19.65 4.30 -0.02
CA ALA A 255 18.26 4.53 0.34
C ALA A 255 17.60 3.30 0.96
N TRP A 256 17.96 2.11 0.48
CA TRP A 256 17.66 0.85 1.14
C TRP A 256 18.81 -0.15 0.94
N THR A 257 19.25 -0.81 2.02
CA THR A 257 20.34 -1.80 1.99
C THR A 257 20.00 -3.01 2.86
N TYR A 258 20.63 -4.16 2.61
CA TYR A 258 20.45 -5.35 3.46
C TYR A 258 20.99 -5.15 4.89
N GLU A 259 22.02 -4.33 5.07
CA GLU A 259 22.67 -4.12 6.37
C GLU A 259 21.89 -3.13 7.25
N ARG A 260 21.40 -2.02 6.67
CA ARG A 260 20.75 -0.94 7.44
C ARG A 260 19.23 -0.85 7.25
N GLY A 261 18.65 -1.61 6.33
CA GLY A 261 17.27 -1.40 5.91
C GLY A 261 17.13 -0.05 5.21
N CYS A 262 16.06 0.70 5.51
CA CYS A 262 15.80 2.01 4.92
C CYS A 262 16.70 3.11 5.50
N GLY A 263 17.53 3.74 4.67
CA GLY A 263 18.40 4.85 5.05
C GLY A 263 17.80 6.24 4.84
N ILE A 264 16.57 6.35 4.33
CA ILE A 264 15.86 7.63 4.08
C ILE A 264 14.63 7.82 4.97
N CYS A 265 14.46 6.94 5.95
CA CYS A 265 13.29 6.89 6.80
C CYS A 265 13.56 7.48 8.21
N ASP A 266 14.73 8.09 8.42
CA ASP A 266 15.14 8.67 9.71
C ASP A 266 14.95 10.20 9.75
N ASP A 267 14.70 10.84 8.59
CA ASP A 267 14.38 12.27 8.48
C ASP A 267 12.89 12.50 8.80
N LEU A 268 12.50 12.21 10.05
CA LEU A 268 11.14 12.37 10.55
C LEU A 268 10.87 13.79 11.04
N LEU A 269 9.66 14.28 10.79
CA LEU A 269 9.08 15.44 11.46
C LEU A 269 8.65 15.00 12.86
N TYR A 270 9.11 15.68 13.91
CA TYR A 270 8.72 15.35 15.29
C TYR A 270 7.47 16.14 15.68
N LEU A 271 6.31 15.46 15.72
CA LEU A 271 5.03 16.10 16.05
C LEU A 271 4.95 16.69 17.46
N ASN A 272 5.81 16.26 18.38
CA ASN A 272 5.89 16.81 19.73
C ASN A 272 6.42 18.25 19.77
N ASP A 273 7.11 18.69 18.72
CA ASP A 273 7.76 20.00 18.66
C ASP A 273 6.89 21.07 17.97
N ILE A 274 5.72 20.67 17.44
CA ILE A 274 4.81 21.56 16.69
C ILE A 274 3.36 21.42 17.16
N PRO A 275 2.51 22.44 16.95
CA PRO A 275 1.06 22.26 17.08
C PRO A 275 0.57 21.14 16.16
N MET A 276 -0.28 20.25 16.68
CA MET A 276 -0.85 19.15 15.89
C MET A 276 -1.52 19.69 14.61
N PRO A 277 -1.06 19.26 13.42
CA PRO A 277 -1.60 19.73 12.14
C PRO A 277 -3.10 19.47 12.00
N LEU A 278 -3.81 20.32 11.25
CA LEU A 278 -5.21 20.06 10.94
C LEU A 278 -5.32 19.15 9.71
N VAL A 279 -6.07 18.06 9.86
CA VAL A 279 -6.24 17.03 8.83
C VAL A 279 -7.69 17.02 8.33
N HIS A 280 -7.87 17.17 7.02
CA HIS A 280 -9.15 16.91 6.35
C HIS A 280 -9.21 15.42 5.98
N ILE A 281 -10.02 14.65 6.70
CA ILE A 281 -10.31 13.25 6.40
C ILE A 281 -11.48 13.21 5.41
N ALA A 282 -11.26 12.63 4.23
CA ALA A 282 -12.28 12.41 3.22
C ALA A 282 -12.54 10.91 3.03
N VAL A 283 -13.74 10.49 3.40
CA VAL A 283 -14.24 9.12 3.32
C VAL A 283 -15.06 8.95 2.05
N PHE A 284 -14.80 7.90 1.27
CA PHE A 284 -15.53 7.59 0.04
C PHE A 284 -16.16 6.19 0.11
N ILE A 285 -17.49 6.13 0.00
CA ILE A 285 -18.30 4.90 0.01
C ILE A 285 -18.97 4.78 -1.35
N GLU A 286 -18.24 4.24 -2.33
CA GLU A 286 -18.65 4.26 -3.74
C GLU A 286 -19.35 2.98 -4.20
N GLN A 287 -19.28 1.94 -3.37
CA GLN A 287 -19.88 0.63 -3.63
C GLN A 287 -20.29 -0.03 -2.32
N PRO A 288 -21.27 -0.97 -2.35
CA PRO A 288 -21.62 -1.76 -1.19
C PRO A 288 -20.37 -2.43 -0.59
N THR A 289 -20.08 -2.10 0.67
CA THR A 289 -18.87 -2.51 1.36
C THR A 289 -19.21 -3.24 2.66
N PRO A 290 -18.70 -4.47 2.87
CA PRO A 290 -18.83 -5.17 4.14
C PRO A 290 -18.26 -4.37 5.31
N PHE A 291 -18.80 -4.60 6.51
CA PHE A 291 -18.25 -4.07 7.78
C PHE A 291 -18.11 -2.55 7.83
N LEU A 292 -19.03 -1.82 7.18
CA LEU A 292 -18.99 -0.35 7.17
C LEU A 292 -19.21 0.23 8.59
N GLU A 293 -19.99 -0.43 9.45
CA GLU A 293 -20.14 -0.01 10.85
C GLU A 293 -18.77 0.00 11.54
N GLU A 294 -17.98 -1.07 11.41
CA GLU A 294 -16.64 -1.18 11.98
C GLU A 294 -15.67 -0.17 11.37
N PHE A 295 -15.75 0.09 10.06
CA PHE A 295 -14.97 1.13 9.39
C PHE A 295 -15.21 2.52 10.02
N LEU A 296 -16.48 2.91 10.19
CA LEU A 296 -16.86 4.22 10.72
C LEU A 296 -16.47 4.35 12.19
N GLU A 297 -16.69 3.30 12.99
CA GLU A 297 -16.30 3.28 14.41
C GLU A 297 -14.79 3.41 14.57
N ARG A 298 -13.98 2.80 13.70
CA ARG A 298 -12.51 2.93 13.73
C ARG A 298 -12.03 4.37 13.55
N LEU A 299 -12.74 5.21 12.78
CA LEU A 299 -12.41 6.64 12.64
C LEU A 299 -12.47 7.40 13.97
N THR A 300 -13.33 6.96 14.90
CA THR A 300 -13.45 7.56 16.24
C THR A 300 -12.33 7.17 17.19
N THR A 301 -11.59 6.11 16.86
CA THR A 301 -10.52 5.55 17.69
C THR A 301 -9.12 5.96 17.25
N LEU A 302 -9.00 6.77 16.20
CA LEU A 302 -7.73 7.32 15.76
C LEU A 302 -7.05 8.06 16.90
N ASN A 303 -5.76 7.80 17.12
CA ASN A 303 -4.95 8.49 18.11
C ASN A 303 -4.52 9.86 17.59
N TYR A 304 -5.50 10.71 17.31
CA TYR A 304 -5.32 12.07 16.82
C TYR A 304 -6.34 13.00 17.49
N PRO A 305 -6.00 14.24 17.84
CA PRO A 305 -6.97 15.15 18.44
C PRO A 305 -8.14 15.40 17.47
N HIS A 306 -9.35 14.96 17.84
CA HIS A 306 -10.56 15.12 17.01
C HIS A 306 -10.87 16.59 16.67
N THR A 307 -10.49 17.53 17.54
CA THR A 307 -10.59 18.97 17.27
C THR A 307 -9.73 19.45 16.08
N ARG A 308 -8.70 18.67 15.73
CA ARG A 308 -7.81 18.86 14.58
C ARG A 308 -8.21 18.01 13.37
N LEU A 309 -9.34 17.32 13.42
CA LEU A 309 -9.89 16.58 12.30
C LEU A 309 -11.06 17.35 11.69
N ARG A 310 -11.18 17.30 10.36
CA ARG A 310 -12.34 17.75 9.60
C ARG A 310 -12.79 16.60 8.74
N LEU A 311 -14.04 16.17 8.92
CA LEU A 311 -14.56 14.96 8.31
C LEU A 311 -15.43 15.30 7.10
N PHE A 312 -15.13 14.70 5.97
CA PHE A 312 -15.98 14.69 4.78
C PHE A 312 -16.36 13.24 4.50
N ILE A 313 -17.64 12.94 4.33
CA ILE A 313 -18.11 11.61 3.94
C ILE A 313 -18.92 11.76 2.67
N HIS A 314 -18.51 11.06 1.62
CA HIS A 314 -19.35 10.83 0.44
C HIS A 314 -19.87 9.40 0.48
N ASN A 315 -21.19 9.25 0.43
CA ASN A 315 -21.87 7.97 0.29
C ASN A 315 -22.65 7.94 -1.01
N ASN A 316 -22.30 7.02 -1.90
CA ASN A 316 -23.01 6.78 -3.16
C ASN A 316 -23.96 5.56 -3.07
N VAL A 317 -24.10 4.95 -1.89
CA VAL A 317 -24.82 3.68 -1.70
C VAL A 317 -25.98 3.86 -0.74
N VAL A 318 -27.21 3.78 -1.27
CA VAL A 318 -28.46 3.92 -0.49
C VAL A 318 -28.52 2.94 0.69
N TYR A 319 -28.05 1.70 0.50
CA TYR A 319 -27.96 0.69 1.58
C TYR A 319 -27.14 1.19 2.80
N HIS A 320 -26.14 2.04 2.57
CA HIS A 320 -25.27 2.55 3.63
C HIS A 320 -25.78 3.81 4.33
N GLU A 321 -26.88 4.43 3.90
CA GLU A 321 -27.45 5.62 4.56
C GLU A 321 -27.71 5.35 6.05
N LYS A 322 -28.33 4.22 6.39
CA LYS A 322 -28.61 3.84 7.79
C LYS A 322 -27.34 3.73 8.64
N HIS A 323 -26.25 3.22 8.06
CA HIS A 323 -24.97 3.10 8.76
C HIS A 323 -24.39 4.49 9.07
N ILE A 324 -24.45 5.41 8.10
CA ILE A 324 -24.01 6.79 8.26
C ILE A 324 -24.88 7.54 9.27
N GLU A 325 -26.20 7.39 9.22
CA GLU A 325 -27.12 8.02 10.17
C GLU A 325 -26.86 7.57 11.61
N LEU A 326 -26.69 6.26 11.83
CA LEU A 326 -26.37 5.71 13.13
C LEU A 326 -25.03 6.25 13.65
N PHE A 327 -23.99 6.20 12.82
CA PHE A 327 -22.67 6.77 13.15
C PHE A 327 -22.77 8.26 13.52
N TRP A 328 -23.45 9.04 12.68
CA TRP A 328 -23.59 10.48 12.90
C TRP A 328 -24.36 10.79 14.18
N SER A 329 -25.45 10.06 14.45
CA SER A 329 -26.24 10.24 15.67
C SER A 329 -25.43 10.02 16.95
N ARG A 330 -24.49 9.05 16.93
CA ARG A 330 -23.65 8.70 18.09
C ARG A 330 -22.45 9.63 18.24
N HIS A 331 -21.80 10.01 17.13
CA HIS A 331 -20.45 10.57 17.14
C HIS A 331 -20.35 12.01 16.61
N ARG A 332 -21.47 12.68 16.33
CA ARG A 332 -21.49 14.08 15.85
C ARG A 332 -20.66 15.05 16.70
N SER A 333 -20.61 14.85 18.02
CA SER A 333 -19.85 15.71 18.94
C SER A 333 -18.33 15.62 18.74
N LEU A 334 -17.83 14.51 18.17
CA LEU A 334 -16.41 14.32 17.85
C LEU A 334 -16.01 15.09 16.58
N PHE A 335 -16.95 15.28 15.64
CA PHE A 335 -16.69 15.88 14.32
C PHE A 335 -17.62 17.07 14.06
N LEU A 336 -17.43 18.17 14.81
CA LEU A 336 -18.32 19.34 14.81
C LEU A 336 -18.58 19.95 13.42
N ASP A 337 -17.58 19.91 12.53
CA ASP A 337 -17.62 20.52 11.19
C ASP A 337 -17.71 19.45 10.08
N ALA A 338 -18.28 18.27 10.35
CA ALA A 338 -18.35 17.24 9.32
C ALA A 338 -19.33 17.61 8.18
N ARG A 339 -18.95 17.26 6.95
CA ARG A 339 -19.80 17.37 5.77
C ARG A 339 -20.13 15.97 5.25
N ILE A 340 -21.41 15.64 5.19
CA ILE A 340 -21.90 14.38 4.64
C ILE A 340 -22.63 14.69 3.33
N VAL A 341 -22.27 13.99 2.27
CA VAL A 341 -22.88 14.06 0.94
C VAL A 341 -23.45 12.68 0.65
N GLY A 342 -24.77 12.56 0.61
CA GLY A 342 -25.45 11.30 0.41
C GLY A 342 -25.77 10.97 -1.06
N PRO A 343 -26.36 9.79 -1.32
CA PRO A 343 -26.67 9.32 -2.67
C PRO A 343 -27.68 10.21 -3.42
N GLU A 344 -28.49 10.99 -2.69
CA GLU A 344 -29.49 11.91 -3.24
C GLU A 344 -28.91 13.01 -4.13
N GLU A 345 -27.64 13.38 -3.91
CA GLU A 345 -26.93 14.37 -4.71
C GLU A 345 -26.46 13.81 -6.06
N ASN A 346 -26.55 12.49 -6.27
CA ASN A 346 -26.18 11.76 -7.50
C ASN A 346 -24.80 12.20 -8.05
N LEU A 347 -23.84 12.34 -7.15
CA LEU A 347 -22.51 12.83 -7.47
C LEU A 347 -21.63 11.67 -7.93
N ARG A 348 -21.03 11.80 -9.11
CA ARG A 348 -20.05 10.82 -9.61
C ARG A 348 -18.82 10.77 -8.70
N HIS A 349 -18.18 9.60 -8.62
CA HIS A 349 -17.00 9.34 -7.80
C HIS A 349 -15.86 10.35 -8.03
N ASP A 350 -15.55 10.67 -9.29
CA ASP A 350 -14.54 11.69 -9.65
C ASP A 350 -14.89 13.07 -9.10
N ARG A 351 -16.15 13.50 -9.25
CA ARG A 351 -16.65 14.79 -8.75
C ARG A 351 -16.68 14.84 -7.23
N ALA A 352 -16.97 13.73 -6.55
CA ALA A 352 -16.92 13.62 -5.10
C ALA A 352 -15.49 13.79 -4.57
N ARG A 353 -14.51 13.09 -5.17
CA ARG A 353 -13.09 13.26 -4.81
C ARG A 353 -12.61 14.68 -5.09
N THR A 354 -13.00 15.30 -6.21
CA THR A 354 -12.71 16.71 -6.50
C THR A 354 -13.29 17.64 -5.43
N MET A 355 -14.56 17.44 -5.05
CA MET A 355 -15.21 18.28 -4.04
C MET A 355 -14.49 18.22 -2.69
N ALA A 356 -14.06 17.02 -2.27
CA ALA A 356 -13.35 16.82 -1.03
C ALA A 356 -11.95 17.46 -1.03
N VAL A 357 -11.17 17.25 -2.10
CA VAL A 357 -9.81 17.82 -2.19
C VAL A 357 -9.85 19.34 -2.31
N GLU A 358 -10.82 19.91 -3.03
CA GLU A 358 -11.00 21.36 -3.15
C GLU A 358 -11.38 22.01 -1.81
N ALA A 359 -12.06 21.29 -0.91
CA ALA A 359 -12.31 21.78 0.45
C ALA A 359 -11.02 21.94 1.27
N CYS A 360 -10.03 21.07 1.10
CA CYS A 360 -8.71 21.24 1.71
C CYS A 360 -7.88 22.30 0.97
N LYS A 361 -7.87 22.27 -0.36
CA LYS A 361 -7.09 23.17 -1.21
C LYS A 361 -7.49 24.64 -1.03
N SER A 362 -8.78 24.93 -0.87
CA SER A 362 -9.29 26.29 -0.60
C SER A 362 -9.07 26.75 0.85
N SER A 363 -8.75 25.85 1.78
CA SER A 363 -8.52 26.15 3.19
C SER A 363 -7.02 26.27 3.49
N ILE A 364 -6.56 27.48 3.83
CA ILE A 364 -5.17 27.71 4.25
C ILE A 364 -4.83 26.98 5.56
N THR A 365 -5.85 26.67 6.37
CA THR A 365 -5.71 25.93 7.63
C THR A 365 -5.65 24.43 7.46
N CYS A 366 -5.93 23.90 6.25
CA CYS A 366 -5.75 22.47 5.97
C CYS A 366 -4.27 22.17 5.76
N ASP A 367 -3.65 21.52 6.76
CA ASP A 367 -2.24 21.13 6.68
C ASP A 367 -2.07 19.82 5.90
N TYR A 368 -3.02 18.89 6.04
CA TYR A 368 -3.01 17.61 5.34
C TYR A 368 -4.41 17.19 4.88
N TYR A 369 -4.47 16.54 3.72
CA TYR A 369 -5.65 15.86 3.19
C TYR A 369 -5.45 14.35 3.27
N PHE A 370 -6.30 13.65 4.01
CA PHE A 370 -6.28 12.20 4.17
C PHE A 370 -7.50 11.60 3.46
N SER A 371 -7.27 11.00 2.29
CA SER A 371 -8.28 10.27 1.54
C SER A 371 -8.34 8.83 2.04
N ILE A 372 -9.53 8.30 2.26
CA ILE A 372 -9.75 6.91 2.65
C ILE A 372 -11.05 6.36 2.03
N ASP A 373 -10.96 5.18 1.44
CA ASP A 373 -12.10 4.47 0.84
C ASP A 373 -12.67 3.46 1.84
N SER A 374 -13.96 3.13 1.68
CA SER A 374 -14.70 2.26 2.62
C SER A 374 -14.16 0.84 2.71
N ASP A 375 -13.41 0.36 1.71
CA ASP A 375 -12.83 -0.98 1.68
C ASP A 375 -11.47 -1.09 2.41
N VAL A 376 -11.17 -0.11 3.27
CA VAL A 376 -9.97 -0.06 4.11
C VAL A 376 -10.29 -0.41 5.56
N ALA A 377 -9.76 -1.53 6.05
CA ALA A 377 -9.82 -1.87 7.47
C ALA A 377 -8.56 -1.37 8.20
N LEU A 378 -8.63 -0.17 8.77
CA LEU A 378 -7.56 0.40 9.60
C LEU A 378 -7.48 -0.30 10.95
N THR A 379 -6.35 -0.92 11.25
CA THR A 379 -6.08 -1.51 12.57
C THR A 379 -5.15 -0.66 13.42
N ASN A 380 -4.33 0.18 12.78
CA ASN A 380 -3.37 1.03 13.47
C ASN A 380 -3.98 2.41 13.75
N ARG A 381 -4.16 2.73 15.03
CA ARG A 381 -4.74 3.99 15.49
C ARG A 381 -3.79 5.18 15.31
N ASP A 382 -2.47 4.94 15.20
CA ASP A 382 -1.43 5.97 15.08
C ASP A 382 -1.14 6.39 13.63
N ILE A 383 -1.88 5.85 12.65
CA ILE A 383 -1.62 6.01 11.22
C ILE A 383 -1.42 7.46 10.77
N LEU A 384 -2.25 8.40 11.23
CA LEU A 384 -2.12 9.81 10.86
C LEU A 384 -0.81 10.41 11.38
N ARG A 385 -0.40 10.06 12.60
CA ARG A 385 0.87 10.53 13.17
C ARG A 385 2.02 9.97 12.35
N ILE A 386 2.07 8.65 12.17
CA ILE A 386 3.14 7.97 11.44
C ILE A 386 3.31 8.56 10.03
N LEU A 387 2.22 8.71 9.27
CA LEU A 387 2.30 9.24 7.91
C LEU A 387 2.70 10.72 7.84
N ILE A 388 2.27 11.55 8.81
CA ILE A 388 2.68 12.96 8.90
C ILE A 388 4.16 13.08 9.26
N GLU A 389 4.65 12.26 10.20
CA GLU A 389 6.03 12.23 10.65
C GLU A 389 7.00 11.85 9.53
N GLU A 390 6.60 11.03 8.56
CA GLU A 390 7.42 10.70 7.37
C GLU A 390 7.69 11.93 6.46
N ASN A 391 6.95 13.02 6.63
CA ASN A 391 7.15 14.32 5.98
C ASN A 391 7.29 14.24 4.44
N LYS A 392 6.35 13.54 3.79
CA LYS A 392 6.31 13.40 2.33
C LYS A 392 5.16 14.20 1.72
N SER A 393 5.34 14.60 0.46
CA SER A 393 4.33 15.32 -0.33
C SER A 393 3.05 14.51 -0.51
N VAL A 394 3.18 13.24 -0.90
CA VAL A 394 2.11 12.24 -0.99
C VAL A 394 2.62 10.93 -0.42
N ILE A 395 1.90 10.34 0.52
CA ILE A 395 2.26 9.07 1.15
C ILE A 395 1.03 8.20 1.42
N ALA A 396 1.16 6.90 1.14
CA ALA A 396 0.16 5.90 1.43
C ALA A 396 0.72 4.88 2.45
N PRO A 397 -0.08 4.43 3.42
CA PRO A 397 0.23 3.25 4.20
C PRO A 397 0.05 2.00 3.33
N MET A 398 0.97 1.04 3.37
CA MET A 398 0.84 -0.20 2.62
C MET A 398 -0.26 -1.07 3.24
N LEU A 399 -1.31 -1.33 2.47
CA LEU A 399 -2.37 -2.25 2.83
C LEU A 399 -2.44 -3.39 1.81
N SER A 400 -2.74 -4.59 2.29
CA SER A 400 -2.92 -5.77 1.45
C SER A 400 -4.20 -6.51 1.81
N ARG A 401 -4.77 -7.20 0.82
CA ARG A 401 -5.84 -8.17 1.07
C ARG A 401 -5.27 -9.35 1.83
N HIS A 402 -5.93 -9.77 2.90
CA HIS A 402 -5.45 -10.87 3.74
C HIS A 402 -5.17 -12.14 2.91
N GLY A 403 -4.00 -12.74 3.12
CA GLY A 403 -3.56 -13.96 2.42
C GLY A 403 -3.30 -13.80 0.92
N LYS A 404 -3.29 -12.58 0.36
CA LYS A 404 -3.12 -12.30 -1.06
C LYS A 404 -2.03 -11.25 -1.29
N LEU A 405 -1.53 -11.17 -2.52
CA LEU A 405 -0.54 -10.15 -2.91
C LEU A 405 -1.18 -8.81 -3.33
N TRP A 406 -2.49 -8.78 -3.59
CA TRP A 406 -3.18 -7.55 -3.99
C TRP A 406 -3.09 -6.49 -2.90
N SER A 407 -2.53 -5.34 -3.23
CA SER A 407 -2.27 -4.21 -2.33
C SER A 407 -2.70 -2.88 -2.96
N ASN A 408 -2.71 -1.82 -2.15
CA ASN A 408 -3.12 -0.46 -2.52
C ASN A 408 -2.05 0.36 -3.27
N PHE A 409 -1.11 -0.31 -3.96
CA PHE A 409 -0.08 0.35 -4.75
C PHE A 409 0.39 -0.50 -5.92
N TRP A 410 0.94 0.12 -6.95
CA TRP A 410 1.66 -0.58 -8.02
C TRP A 410 3.13 -0.18 -8.01
N GLY A 411 4.03 -1.16 -8.13
CA GLY A 411 5.48 -0.89 -8.19
C GLY A 411 5.98 -0.47 -9.58
N ALA A 412 5.22 -0.76 -10.65
CA ALA A 412 5.58 -0.42 -12.02
C ALA A 412 4.33 -0.13 -12.87
N LEU A 413 4.55 0.49 -14.04
CA LEU A 413 3.52 0.70 -15.06
C LEU A 413 3.91 -0.01 -16.37
N SER A 414 2.91 -0.45 -17.12
CA SER A 414 3.08 -0.82 -18.53
C SER A 414 3.35 0.44 -19.37
N PRO A 415 3.83 0.30 -20.62
CA PRO A 415 3.99 1.45 -21.53
C PRO A 415 2.71 2.27 -21.74
N GLU A 416 1.54 1.64 -21.63
CA GLU A 416 0.21 2.26 -21.74
C GLU A 416 -0.24 2.94 -20.44
N GLY A 417 0.54 2.84 -19.36
CA GLY A 417 0.26 3.45 -18.06
C GLY A 417 -0.66 2.62 -17.15
N PHE A 418 -0.86 1.33 -17.45
CA PHE A 418 -1.63 0.40 -16.61
C PHE A 418 -0.73 -0.40 -15.67
N TYR A 419 -1.34 -1.27 -14.85
CA TYR A 419 -0.63 -2.12 -13.90
C TYR A 419 0.48 -2.95 -14.57
N SER A 420 1.67 -2.90 -13.97
CA SER A 420 2.76 -3.85 -14.18
C SER A 420 3.38 -4.20 -12.84
N ARG A 421 3.85 -5.45 -12.69
CA ARG A 421 4.51 -5.89 -11.46
C ARG A 421 5.98 -5.49 -11.50
N SER A 422 6.45 -4.74 -10.50
CA SER A 422 7.88 -4.47 -10.32
C SER A 422 8.63 -5.70 -9.79
N GLU A 423 9.95 -5.74 -10.00
CA GLU A 423 10.81 -6.83 -9.54
C GLU A 423 10.76 -7.04 -8.02
N ASP A 424 10.56 -5.98 -7.25
CA ASP A 424 10.56 -5.95 -5.79
C ASP A 424 9.17 -5.97 -5.14
N TYR A 425 8.09 -5.98 -5.93
CA TYR A 425 6.72 -5.86 -5.43
C TYR A 425 6.38 -6.91 -4.35
N ILE A 426 6.73 -8.17 -4.60
CA ILE A 426 6.45 -9.28 -3.67
C ILE A 426 7.25 -9.10 -2.37
N ASP A 427 8.50 -8.66 -2.48
CA ASP A 427 9.36 -8.45 -1.32
C ASP A 427 8.85 -7.29 -0.43
N ILE A 428 8.26 -6.26 -1.03
CA ILE A 428 7.63 -5.14 -0.31
C ILE A 428 6.32 -5.61 0.36
N VAL A 429 5.43 -6.26 -0.39
CA VAL A 429 4.12 -6.73 0.13
C VAL A 429 4.27 -7.75 1.25
N GLN A 430 5.26 -8.64 1.16
CA GLN A 430 5.53 -9.66 2.18
C GLN A 430 6.45 -9.15 3.31
N ALA A 431 6.70 -7.84 3.37
CA ALA A 431 7.59 -7.22 4.37
C ALA A 431 9.00 -7.85 4.46
N LYS A 432 9.50 -8.44 3.36
CA LYS A 432 10.92 -8.87 3.25
C LYS A 432 11.84 -7.67 3.09
N ARG A 433 11.33 -6.61 2.47
CA ARG A 433 11.98 -5.30 2.41
C ARG A 433 11.02 -4.28 3.01
N VAL A 434 11.40 -3.78 4.19
CA VAL A 434 10.63 -2.77 4.92
C VAL A 434 11.29 -1.40 4.75
N GLY A 435 10.49 -0.37 4.47
CA GLY A 435 10.97 0.98 4.22
C GLY A 435 9.92 1.90 3.62
N LEU A 436 10.40 2.95 2.97
CA LEU A 436 9.61 3.95 2.29
C LEU A 436 9.94 3.94 0.79
N TRP A 437 8.92 3.72 -0.03
CA TRP A 437 9.08 3.36 -1.44
C TRP A 437 8.44 4.41 -2.34
N ASN A 438 9.22 5.07 -3.21
CA ASN A 438 8.66 5.91 -4.27
C ASN A 438 8.06 5.00 -5.37
N VAL A 439 6.75 5.08 -5.56
CA VAL A 439 5.97 4.20 -6.43
C VAL A 439 5.11 5.01 -7.42
N PRO A 440 4.82 4.46 -8.61
CA PRO A 440 4.04 5.17 -9.61
C PRO A 440 2.54 5.28 -9.31
N TYR A 441 1.98 4.48 -8.41
CA TYR A 441 0.54 4.43 -8.18
C TYR A 441 0.21 4.06 -6.73
N VAL A 442 -0.71 4.81 -6.12
CA VAL A 442 -1.30 4.58 -4.80
C VAL A 442 -2.81 4.82 -4.86
N THR A 443 -3.58 4.11 -4.04
CA THR A 443 -5.06 4.12 -4.05
C THR A 443 -5.60 3.73 -2.67
N GLN A 444 -6.92 3.75 -2.50
CA GLN A 444 -7.71 3.46 -1.29
C GLN A 444 -7.42 4.34 -0.07
N VAL A 445 -6.18 4.55 0.31
CA VAL A 445 -5.80 5.40 1.45
C VAL A 445 -4.48 6.09 1.19
N TYR A 446 -4.48 7.41 1.37
CA TYR A 446 -3.28 8.23 1.19
C TYR A 446 -3.43 9.60 1.85
N LEU A 447 -2.29 10.16 2.24
CA LEU A 447 -2.14 11.48 2.83
C LEU A 447 -1.41 12.38 1.82
N ILE A 448 -1.94 13.59 1.62
CA ILE A 448 -1.35 14.64 0.78
C ILE A 448 -1.10 15.87 1.64
N ARG A 449 0.08 16.46 1.50
CA ARG A 449 0.41 17.71 2.17
C ARG A 449 -0.37 18.88 1.54
N GLY A 450 -1.02 19.70 2.37
CA GLY A 450 -1.93 20.75 1.93
C GLY A 450 -1.23 21.87 1.13
N ASP A 451 0.02 22.18 1.44
CA ASP A 451 0.84 23.13 0.68
C ASP A 451 1.08 22.64 -0.76
N ILE A 452 1.29 21.35 -0.98
CA ILE A 452 1.45 20.74 -2.31
C ILE A 452 0.16 20.88 -3.12
N LEU A 453 -1.01 20.68 -2.49
CA LEU A 453 -2.31 20.94 -3.13
C LEU A 453 -2.48 22.40 -3.56
N ARG A 454 -1.96 23.34 -2.76
CA ARG A 454 -2.08 24.79 -3.01
C ARG A 454 -0.97 25.38 -3.89
N THR A 455 0.07 24.60 -4.21
CA THR A 455 1.20 25.05 -5.02
C THR A 455 1.31 24.21 -6.29
N ARG A 456 1.99 23.06 -6.22
CA ARG A 456 2.27 22.18 -7.36
C ARG A 456 1.02 21.65 -8.04
N LEU A 457 -0.03 21.35 -7.26
CA LEU A 457 -1.27 20.74 -7.76
C LEU A 457 -2.42 21.77 -7.86
N ALA A 458 -2.11 23.06 -7.77
CA ALA A 458 -3.13 24.11 -7.68
C ALA A 458 -3.97 24.26 -8.94
N HIS A 459 -3.36 24.08 -10.11
CA HIS A 459 -3.96 24.40 -11.42
C HIS A 459 -4.31 23.17 -12.26
N ILE A 460 -4.26 21.97 -11.67
CA ILE A 460 -4.60 20.72 -12.35
C ILE A 460 -5.89 20.11 -11.81
N SER A 461 -6.62 19.40 -12.66
CA SER A 461 -7.66 18.48 -12.22
C SER A 461 -7.00 17.22 -11.69
N LEU A 462 -7.33 16.84 -10.45
CA LEU A 462 -6.73 15.68 -9.81
C LEU A 462 -7.47 14.38 -10.10
N TYR A 463 -8.80 14.41 -10.29
CA TYR A 463 -9.59 13.18 -10.35
C TYR A 463 -10.46 13.08 -11.61
N GLU A 464 -10.72 14.20 -12.30
CA GLU A 464 -11.72 14.23 -13.37
C GLU A 464 -11.09 13.95 -14.73
N GLN A 465 -11.43 12.78 -15.27
CA GLN A 465 -11.26 12.45 -16.68
C GLN A 465 -12.33 11.41 -17.07
N GLU A 466 -12.95 11.58 -18.24
CA GLU A 466 -13.96 10.62 -18.71
C GLU A 466 -13.33 9.23 -18.95
N GLU A 467 -14.07 8.18 -18.57
CA GLU A 467 -13.76 6.76 -18.81
C GLU A 467 -12.47 6.22 -18.16
N ILE A 468 -11.78 7.02 -17.34
CA ILE A 468 -10.60 6.61 -16.60
C ILE A 468 -10.91 6.58 -15.10
N ASP A 469 -10.46 5.52 -14.44
CA ASP A 469 -10.52 5.39 -12.98
C ASP A 469 -9.92 6.63 -12.27
N PRO A 470 -10.64 7.26 -11.31
CA PRO A 470 -10.19 8.49 -10.66
C PRO A 470 -8.82 8.38 -9.96
N ASP A 471 -8.48 7.20 -9.43
CA ASP A 471 -7.19 7.00 -8.76
C ASP A 471 -6.04 6.93 -9.77
N MET A 472 -6.29 6.36 -10.95
CA MET A 472 -5.32 6.42 -12.06
C MET A 472 -5.11 7.85 -12.58
N VAL A 473 -6.19 8.64 -12.67
CA VAL A 473 -6.12 10.07 -13.04
C VAL A 473 -5.29 10.83 -12.01
N PHE A 474 -5.58 10.63 -10.73
CA PHE A 474 -4.84 11.21 -9.61
C PHE A 474 -3.35 10.90 -9.68
N CYS A 475 -3.00 9.61 -9.75
CA CYS A 475 -1.61 9.22 -9.77
C CYS A 475 -0.88 9.78 -11.00
N ARG A 476 -1.55 9.86 -12.16
CA ARG A 476 -0.98 10.46 -13.38
C ARG A 476 -0.76 11.96 -13.20
N ALA A 477 -1.77 12.69 -12.73
CA ALA A 477 -1.71 14.12 -12.50
C ALA A 477 -0.58 14.51 -11.54
N VAL A 478 -0.38 13.74 -10.46
CA VAL A 478 0.71 13.93 -9.50
C VAL A 478 2.08 13.68 -10.13
N ARG A 479 2.23 12.58 -10.90
CA ARG A 479 3.50 12.27 -11.60
C ARG A 479 3.87 13.31 -12.65
N ASP A 480 2.89 13.82 -13.38
CA ASP A 480 3.10 14.82 -14.44
C ASP A 480 3.59 16.16 -13.86
N GLN A 481 3.34 16.43 -12.58
CA GLN A 481 3.90 17.57 -11.84
C GLN A 481 5.25 17.27 -11.16
N GLY A 482 5.81 16.08 -11.36
CA GLY A 482 7.10 15.68 -10.77
C GLY A 482 7.06 15.48 -9.25
N VAL A 483 5.86 15.32 -8.67
CA VAL A 483 5.68 15.03 -7.24
C VAL A 483 5.77 13.52 -7.03
N PHE A 484 6.58 13.10 -6.05
CA PHE A 484 6.72 11.68 -5.74
C PHE A 484 5.56 11.20 -4.86
N MET A 485 5.13 9.96 -5.13
CA MET A 485 4.17 9.25 -4.29
C MET A 485 4.90 8.14 -3.55
N PHE A 486 4.75 8.11 -2.24
CA PHE A 486 5.43 7.14 -1.40
C PHE A 486 4.46 6.11 -0.84
N VAL A 487 4.94 4.89 -0.63
CA VAL A 487 4.27 3.87 0.18
C VAL A 487 5.17 3.52 1.35
N SER A 488 4.62 3.52 2.56
CA SER A 488 5.30 3.03 3.76
C SER A 488 4.79 1.65 4.13
N ASN A 489 5.69 0.69 4.29
CA ASN A 489 5.40 -0.62 4.90
C ASN A 489 6.19 -0.82 6.21
N ARG A 490 6.56 0.28 6.88
CA ARG A 490 7.33 0.31 8.13
C ARG A 490 6.54 -0.17 9.34
N ASP A 491 5.22 -0.07 9.27
CA ASP A 491 4.28 -0.53 10.29
C ASP A 491 3.18 -1.36 9.66
N GLU A 492 2.49 -2.15 10.48
CA GLU A 492 1.22 -2.75 10.10
C GLU A 492 0.11 -1.72 10.30
N PHE A 493 -0.47 -1.24 9.20
CA PHE A 493 -1.50 -0.19 9.23
C PHE A 493 -2.92 -0.74 9.22
N GLY A 494 -3.13 -1.90 8.60
CA GLY A 494 -4.44 -2.47 8.35
C GLY A 494 -4.45 -3.44 7.19
N ARG A 495 -5.62 -3.60 6.57
CA ARG A 495 -5.84 -4.51 5.45
C ARG A 495 -6.91 -3.96 4.50
N LEU A 496 -6.97 -4.54 3.30
CA LEU A 496 -8.02 -4.26 2.33
C LEU A 496 -9.13 -5.30 2.42
N ILE A 497 -10.37 -4.82 2.42
CA ILE A 497 -11.60 -5.62 2.37
C ILE A 497 -11.88 -6.06 0.94
N SER A 498 -12.42 -7.26 0.78
CA SER A 498 -13.01 -7.73 -0.46
C SER A 498 -14.47 -7.28 -0.51
N THR A 499 -14.79 -6.40 -1.44
CA THR A 499 -16.17 -5.98 -1.75
C THR A 499 -16.82 -6.86 -2.83
N LYS A 500 -16.10 -7.88 -3.32
CA LYS A 500 -16.60 -8.79 -4.34
C LYS A 500 -17.77 -9.59 -3.79
N ASN A 501 -18.84 -9.72 -4.58
CA ASN A 501 -20.02 -10.53 -4.28
C ASN A 501 -20.75 -10.16 -2.97
N TYR A 502 -20.64 -8.93 -2.50
CA TYR A 502 -21.35 -8.49 -1.29
C TYR A 502 -22.85 -8.33 -1.55
N ASN A 503 -23.66 -9.29 -1.07
CA ASN A 503 -25.09 -9.33 -1.33
C ASN A 503 -25.90 -8.57 -0.27
N ILE A 504 -26.20 -7.30 -0.58
CA ILE A 504 -27.02 -6.41 0.27
C ILE A 504 -28.52 -6.72 0.31
N SER A 505 -29.00 -7.74 -0.41
CA SER A 505 -30.42 -8.15 -0.34
C SER A 505 -30.76 -8.89 0.96
N ARG A 506 -29.75 -9.28 1.75
CA ARG A 506 -29.89 -10.02 3.01
C ARG A 506 -30.09 -9.04 4.16
N LEU A 507 -30.78 -9.47 5.21
CA LEU A 507 -31.02 -8.63 6.39
C LEU A 507 -29.70 -8.19 7.06
N TYR A 508 -28.79 -9.15 7.26
CA TYR A 508 -27.44 -8.93 7.79
C TYR A 508 -26.39 -9.53 6.85
N PRO A 509 -26.00 -8.85 5.76
CA PRO A 509 -25.10 -9.41 4.75
C PRO A 509 -23.72 -9.82 5.27
N ASP A 510 -23.22 -9.12 6.29
CA ASP A 510 -21.90 -9.34 6.89
C ASP A 510 -21.75 -10.77 7.48
N ILE A 511 -22.81 -11.44 7.95
CA ILE A 511 -22.69 -12.80 8.50
C ILE A 511 -22.20 -13.81 7.45
N TRP A 512 -22.40 -13.53 6.15
CA TRP A 512 -21.93 -14.38 5.04
C TRP A 512 -20.48 -14.10 4.60
N GLN A 513 -19.78 -13.16 5.24
CA GLN A 513 -18.45 -12.71 4.80
C GLN A 513 -17.28 -13.55 5.33
N ILE A 514 -17.54 -14.70 5.94
CA ILE A 514 -16.51 -15.58 6.53
C ILE A 514 -15.46 -16.06 5.51
N PHE A 515 -15.81 -16.17 4.23
CA PHE A 515 -14.88 -16.59 3.18
C PHE A 515 -14.07 -15.43 2.60
N ASP A 516 -14.75 -14.34 2.25
CA ASP A 516 -14.13 -13.22 1.55
C ASP A 516 -13.30 -12.34 2.48
N ASN A 517 -13.73 -12.20 3.73
CA ASN A 517 -13.17 -11.29 4.73
C ASN A 517 -13.07 -11.97 6.12
N PRO A 518 -12.33 -13.08 6.25
CA PRO A 518 -12.33 -13.90 7.47
C PRO A 518 -11.83 -13.16 8.72
N MET A 519 -10.91 -12.22 8.57
CA MET A 519 -10.35 -11.46 9.70
C MET A 519 -11.37 -10.49 10.30
N ASP A 520 -12.08 -9.75 9.44
CA ASP A 520 -13.13 -8.81 9.84
C ASP A 520 -14.38 -9.53 10.34
N TRP A 521 -14.73 -10.65 9.70
CA TRP A 521 -15.79 -11.54 10.19
C TRP A 521 -15.46 -12.06 11.59
N ARG A 522 -14.22 -12.50 11.83
CA ARG A 522 -13.77 -12.94 13.16
C ARG A 522 -13.91 -11.83 14.19
N GLU A 523 -13.43 -10.64 13.88
CA GLU A 523 -13.46 -9.48 14.78
C GLU A 523 -14.90 -9.11 15.19
N LYS A 524 -15.86 -9.22 14.27
CA LYS A 524 -17.28 -8.88 14.52
C LYS A 524 -18.06 -10.01 15.21
N TYR A 525 -17.85 -11.25 14.80
CA TYR A 525 -18.78 -12.35 15.10
C TYR A 525 -18.24 -13.43 16.02
N VAL A 526 -16.92 -13.52 16.22
CA VAL A 526 -16.33 -14.48 17.16
C VAL A 526 -16.24 -13.84 18.53
N HIS A 527 -16.49 -14.63 19.58
CA HIS A 527 -16.41 -14.13 20.95
C HIS A 527 -14.99 -13.61 21.26
N GLU A 528 -14.87 -12.46 21.93
CA GLU A 528 -13.58 -11.82 22.25
C GLU A 528 -12.60 -12.78 22.99
N ASN A 529 -13.11 -13.53 23.98
CA ASN A 529 -12.35 -14.52 24.74
C ASN A 529 -12.15 -15.89 24.03
N TYR A 530 -12.57 -16.06 22.77
CA TYR A 530 -12.37 -17.33 22.05
C TYR A 530 -10.88 -17.70 21.96
N SER A 531 -10.00 -16.72 21.69
CA SER A 531 -8.56 -16.99 21.51
C SER A 531 -7.89 -17.51 22.80
N GLN A 532 -8.39 -17.08 23.96
CA GLN A 532 -7.89 -17.52 25.28
C GLN A 532 -8.12 -19.02 25.53
N ILE A 533 -9.03 -19.67 24.79
CA ILE A 533 -9.23 -21.13 24.84
C ILE A 533 -7.92 -21.85 24.55
N PHE A 534 -7.03 -21.29 23.71
CA PHE A 534 -5.80 -21.93 23.28
C PHE A 534 -4.57 -21.55 24.11
N GLU A 535 -4.67 -20.53 24.96
CA GLU A 535 -3.57 -20.03 25.78
C GLU A 535 -3.26 -20.99 26.95
N GLU A 536 -1.98 -21.05 27.35
CA GLU A 536 -1.54 -21.86 28.49
C GLU A 536 -1.77 -21.11 29.80
N GLY A 537 -2.42 -21.74 30.77
CA GLY A 537 -2.67 -21.15 32.11
C GLY A 537 -3.99 -20.39 32.25
N GLU A 538 -4.69 -20.09 31.15
CA GLU A 538 -6.05 -19.54 31.15
C GLU A 538 -7.09 -20.67 31.26
N THR A 539 -8.10 -20.51 32.13
CA THR A 539 -9.19 -21.48 32.32
C THR A 539 -10.52 -20.90 31.86
N VAL A 540 -10.65 -20.61 30.56
CA VAL A 540 -11.90 -20.10 29.96
C VAL A 540 -12.87 -21.25 29.60
N VAL A 541 -12.34 -22.44 29.31
CA VAL A 541 -13.17 -23.63 29.03
C VAL A 541 -13.56 -24.29 30.34
N GLU A 542 -14.87 -24.57 30.48
CA GLU A 542 -15.41 -25.31 31.61
C GLU A 542 -15.84 -26.72 31.19
N GLN A 543 -15.95 -27.62 32.17
CA GLN A 543 -16.50 -28.96 31.98
C GLN A 543 -17.65 -29.19 32.97
N PRO A 544 -18.84 -28.60 32.73
CA PRO A 544 -19.96 -28.65 33.68
C PRO A 544 -20.51 -30.05 33.95
N CYS A 545 -20.35 -30.98 33.01
CA CYS A 545 -20.68 -32.40 33.19
C CYS A 545 -19.53 -33.28 32.64
N PRO A 546 -19.40 -34.56 33.04
CA PRO A 546 -18.39 -35.45 32.48
C PRO A 546 -18.44 -35.47 30.95
N ASP A 547 -17.31 -35.21 30.30
CA ASP A 547 -17.17 -35.10 28.82
C ASP A 547 -18.17 -34.15 28.15
N VAL A 548 -18.63 -33.13 28.87
CA VAL A 548 -19.39 -32.01 28.32
C VAL A 548 -18.59 -30.75 28.56
N TYR A 549 -18.02 -30.19 27.51
CA TYR A 549 -17.25 -28.96 27.56
C TYR A 549 -18.10 -27.74 27.22
N TRP A 550 -17.73 -26.60 27.78
CA TRP A 550 -18.45 -25.34 27.62
C TRP A 550 -17.46 -24.20 27.42
N PHE A 551 -17.58 -23.48 26.29
CA PHE A 551 -16.62 -22.45 25.91
C PHE A 551 -17.26 -21.31 25.12
N PRO A 552 -16.69 -20.09 25.16
CA PRO A 552 -17.18 -18.96 24.36
C PRO A 552 -16.87 -19.15 22.87
N ILE A 553 -17.83 -18.84 21.99
CA ILE A 553 -17.65 -19.02 20.53
C ILE A 553 -18.16 -17.85 19.69
N PHE A 554 -19.31 -17.27 20.01
CA PHE A 554 -19.92 -16.17 19.26
C PHE A 554 -19.99 -14.89 20.07
N SER A 555 -19.81 -13.75 19.40
CA SER A 555 -20.16 -12.45 19.97
C SER A 555 -21.67 -12.36 20.16
N GLU A 556 -22.13 -11.49 21.05
CA GLU A 556 -23.56 -11.24 21.20
C GLU A 556 -24.22 -10.79 19.89
N ARG A 557 -23.47 -10.03 19.07
CA ARG A 557 -23.91 -9.52 17.78
C ARG A 557 -24.19 -10.67 16.79
N MET A 558 -23.31 -11.66 16.70
CA MET A 558 -23.55 -12.84 15.86
C MET A 558 -24.83 -13.56 16.28
N CYS A 559 -25.03 -13.73 17.58
CA CYS A 559 -26.23 -14.38 18.10
C CYS A 559 -27.50 -13.61 17.74
N ASP A 560 -27.51 -12.28 17.92
CA ASP A 560 -28.68 -11.44 17.63
C ASP A 560 -28.99 -11.40 16.13
N GLU A 561 -27.98 -11.20 15.27
CA GLU A 561 -28.16 -11.15 13.81
C GLU A 561 -28.59 -12.51 13.25
N LEU A 562 -28.07 -13.63 13.78
CA LEU A 562 -28.49 -14.96 13.37
C LEU A 562 -29.95 -15.23 13.77
N VAL A 563 -30.35 -14.93 15.00
CA VAL A 563 -31.75 -15.11 15.44
C VAL A 563 -32.70 -14.27 14.60
N GLN A 564 -32.36 -13.01 14.34
CA GLN A 564 -33.20 -12.14 13.52
C GLN A 564 -33.27 -12.61 12.06
N THR A 565 -32.17 -13.15 11.51
CA THR A 565 -32.16 -13.77 10.17
C THR A 565 -33.11 -14.97 10.10
N MET A 566 -33.15 -15.80 11.14
CA MET A 566 -34.07 -16.94 11.20
C MET A 566 -35.53 -16.50 11.31
N GLU A 567 -35.81 -15.47 12.12
CA GLU A 567 -37.18 -14.95 12.26
C GLU A 567 -37.66 -14.19 11.02
N ASP A 568 -36.76 -13.50 10.30
CA ASP A 568 -37.06 -12.86 9.01
C ASP A 568 -37.41 -13.90 7.93
N PHE A 569 -36.71 -15.03 7.91
CA PHE A 569 -37.08 -16.16 7.05
C PHE A 569 -38.45 -16.74 7.42
N GLY A 570 -38.74 -16.86 8.71
CA GLY A 570 -40.07 -17.13 9.27
C GLY A 570 -40.68 -18.51 9.00
N MET A 571 -40.12 -19.31 8.09
CA MET A 571 -40.62 -20.65 7.75
C MET A 571 -40.12 -21.73 8.71
N TRP A 572 -40.46 -21.62 10.00
CA TRP A 572 -40.14 -22.60 11.05
C TRP A 572 -40.83 -23.95 10.83
N SER A 573 -40.19 -25.04 11.27
CA SER A 573 -40.80 -26.39 11.21
C SER A 573 -42.06 -26.48 12.07
N SER A 574 -42.86 -27.53 11.84
CA SER A 574 -44.03 -27.82 12.67
C SER A 574 -43.72 -28.63 13.94
N GLY A 575 -42.46 -29.04 14.16
CA GLY A 575 -42.07 -29.94 15.26
C GLY A 575 -42.65 -31.35 15.13
N ARG A 576 -42.98 -31.79 13.92
CA ARG A 576 -43.56 -33.11 13.63
C ARG A 576 -42.54 -34.01 12.93
N HIS A 577 -42.74 -35.33 13.06
CA HIS A 577 -41.85 -36.33 12.50
C HIS A 577 -41.70 -36.28 10.97
N ASN A 578 -42.72 -35.83 10.24
CA ASN A 578 -42.63 -35.70 8.79
C ASN A 578 -42.37 -34.25 8.45
N ASP A 579 -41.30 -34.00 7.69
CA ASP A 579 -40.91 -32.67 7.23
C ASP A 579 -40.41 -32.72 5.79
N ASP A 580 -41.26 -32.27 4.87
CA ASP A 580 -40.98 -32.26 3.43
C ASP A 580 -39.83 -31.30 3.03
N ARG A 581 -39.36 -30.47 3.97
CA ARG A 581 -38.22 -29.55 3.78
C ARG A 581 -36.88 -30.26 3.98
N LEU A 582 -36.88 -31.45 4.59
CA LEU A 582 -35.69 -32.27 4.83
C LEU A 582 -35.44 -33.27 3.71
N ALA A 583 -34.16 -33.53 3.42
CA ALA A 583 -33.75 -34.60 2.52
C ALA A 583 -34.09 -35.98 3.14
N GLY A 584 -35.22 -36.57 2.71
CA GLY A 584 -35.71 -37.85 3.22
C GLY A 584 -37.06 -37.77 3.96
N GLY A 585 -37.57 -36.57 4.24
CA GLY A 585 -38.95 -36.34 4.70
C GLY A 585 -39.28 -36.78 6.14
N TYR A 586 -38.32 -37.31 6.91
CA TYR A 586 -38.57 -37.87 8.23
C TYR A 586 -37.48 -37.52 9.26
N GLU A 587 -37.89 -37.03 10.43
CA GLU A 587 -37.03 -36.69 11.55
C GLU A 587 -37.34 -37.55 12.78
N ASN A 588 -36.34 -38.25 13.30
CA ASN A 588 -36.52 -39.20 14.42
C ASN A 588 -36.90 -38.52 15.74
N VAL A 589 -36.46 -37.27 15.93
CA VAL A 589 -36.69 -36.46 17.13
C VAL A 589 -36.96 -35.03 16.70
N PRO A 590 -38.21 -34.68 16.35
CA PRO A 590 -38.48 -33.44 15.68
C PRO A 590 -38.37 -32.22 16.60
N THR A 591 -37.82 -31.14 16.06
CA THR A 591 -37.75 -29.82 16.71
C THR A 591 -38.41 -28.75 15.85
N VAL A 592 -38.91 -27.67 16.45
CA VAL A 592 -39.30 -26.44 15.72
C VAL A 592 -38.03 -25.70 15.32
N ASP A 593 -37.65 -25.81 14.05
CA ASP A 593 -36.33 -25.38 13.57
C ASP A 593 -36.30 -24.84 12.13
N ILE A 594 -35.15 -24.25 11.81
CA ILE A 594 -34.73 -23.83 10.48
C ILE A 594 -33.29 -24.32 10.26
N HIS A 595 -33.07 -25.06 9.18
CA HIS A 595 -31.77 -25.54 8.75
C HIS A 595 -30.98 -24.48 7.98
N MET A 596 -29.65 -24.48 8.13
CA MET A 596 -28.76 -23.52 7.46
C MET A 596 -28.89 -23.54 5.93
N ASN A 597 -29.18 -24.70 5.33
CA ASN A 597 -29.36 -24.81 3.88
C ASN A 597 -30.62 -24.07 3.36
N GLN A 598 -31.67 -23.97 4.18
CA GLN A 598 -32.93 -23.29 3.82
C GLN A 598 -32.71 -21.78 3.65
N ILE A 599 -31.78 -21.21 4.41
CA ILE A 599 -31.37 -19.81 4.32
C ILE A 599 -30.07 -19.59 3.50
N GLN A 600 -29.58 -20.64 2.83
CA GLN A 600 -28.34 -20.60 2.05
C GLN A 600 -27.13 -20.12 2.88
N TYR A 601 -26.97 -20.66 4.09
CA TYR A 601 -25.86 -20.38 5.02
C TYR A 601 -25.06 -21.64 5.40
N GLU A 602 -25.33 -22.77 4.73
CA GLU A 602 -24.70 -24.05 5.06
C GLU A 602 -23.19 -24.05 4.79
N GLU A 603 -22.73 -23.49 3.67
CA GLU A 603 -21.30 -23.45 3.35
C GLU A 603 -20.51 -22.59 4.34
N GLU A 604 -21.05 -21.42 4.68
CA GLU A 604 -20.48 -20.51 5.68
C GLU A 604 -20.46 -21.14 7.07
N TRP A 605 -21.53 -21.84 7.44
CA TRP A 605 -21.60 -22.57 8.70
C TRP A 605 -20.57 -23.70 8.77
N LEU A 606 -20.43 -24.50 7.70
CA LEU A 606 -19.41 -25.55 7.63
C LEU A 606 -18.00 -24.99 7.69
N LYS A 607 -17.77 -23.82 7.08
CA LYS A 607 -16.50 -23.09 7.21
C LYS A 607 -16.25 -22.65 8.66
N PHE A 608 -17.27 -22.16 9.35
CA PHE A 608 -17.20 -21.84 10.77
C PHE A 608 -16.84 -23.06 11.62
N LEU A 609 -17.51 -24.21 11.41
CA LEU A 609 -17.18 -25.45 12.12
C LEU A 609 -15.71 -25.84 11.91
N LYS A 610 -15.24 -25.77 10.66
CA LYS A 610 -13.86 -26.12 10.32
C LYS A 610 -12.83 -25.18 10.95
N ASP A 611 -13.08 -23.88 10.94
CA ASP A 611 -12.10 -22.89 11.38
C ASP A 611 -12.10 -22.66 12.90
N TYR A 612 -13.26 -22.83 13.55
CA TYR A 612 -13.43 -22.46 14.96
C TYR A 612 -13.84 -23.61 15.89
N ILE A 613 -14.53 -24.63 15.39
CA ILE A 613 -14.91 -25.77 16.25
C ILE A 613 -13.83 -26.86 16.22
N VAL A 614 -13.31 -27.23 15.04
CA VAL A 614 -12.29 -28.29 14.93
C VAL A 614 -11.08 -28.04 15.84
N PRO A 615 -10.46 -26.85 15.88
CA PRO A 615 -9.30 -26.62 16.74
C PRO A 615 -9.63 -26.80 18.22
N VAL A 616 -10.83 -26.37 18.66
CA VAL A 616 -11.29 -26.56 20.04
C VAL A 616 -11.49 -28.04 20.33
N THR A 617 -12.14 -28.79 19.43
CA THR A 617 -12.36 -30.23 19.62
C THR A 617 -11.04 -31.00 19.73
N GLU A 618 -10.05 -30.70 18.88
CA GLU A 618 -8.72 -31.35 18.93
C GLU A 618 -7.99 -31.06 20.26
N LYS A 619 -8.15 -29.84 20.80
CA LYS A 619 -7.58 -29.47 22.11
C LYS A 619 -8.27 -30.22 23.26
N LEU A 620 -9.59 -30.31 23.24
CA LEU A 620 -10.40 -30.86 24.35
C LEU A 620 -10.53 -32.39 24.31
N TYR A 621 -10.35 -33.00 23.15
CA TYR A 621 -10.30 -34.45 22.95
C TYR A 621 -9.01 -34.87 22.27
N PRO A 622 -7.86 -34.86 22.98
CA PRO A 622 -6.58 -35.25 22.41
C PRO A 622 -6.63 -36.64 21.78
N GLY A 623 -6.23 -36.74 20.51
CA GLY A 623 -6.27 -37.98 19.73
C GLY A 623 -7.49 -38.14 18.83
N TYR A 624 -8.48 -37.26 18.92
CA TYR A 624 -9.56 -37.15 17.94
C TYR A 624 -9.24 -36.05 16.91
N TYR A 625 -9.46 -36.35 15.63
CA TYR A 625 -9.21 -35.42 14.50
C TYR A 625 -10.51 -35.25 13.70
N PRO A 626 -11.32 -34.23 14.03
CA PRO A 626 -12.62 -34.04 13.41
C PRO A 626 -12.52 -33.74 11.91
N LYS A 627 -13.51 -34.19 11.13
CA LYS A 627 -13.60 -33.84 9.70
C LYS A 627 -14.50 -32.64 9.44
N ALA A 628 -15.17 -32.13 10.48
CA ALA A 628 -16.15 -31.05 10.41
C ALA A 628 -17.31 -31.33 9.43
N LYS A 629 -17.65 -32.60 9.20
CA LYS A 629 -18.77 -32.95 8.34
C LYS A 629 -20.06 -32.83 9.16
N ALA A 630 -20.97 -31.95 8.77
CA ALA A 630 -22.26 -31.83 9.44
C ALA A 630 -23.36 -31.63 8.42
N VAL A 631 -24.30 -32.58 8.35
CA VAL A 631 -25.47 -32.48 7.45
C VAL A 631 -26.66 -31.83 8.17
N MET A 632 -26.71 -31.94 9.50
CA MET A 632 -27.76 -31.36 10.32
C MET A 632 -27.20 -30.15 11.08
N ASN A 633 -27.44 -28.96 10.53
CA ASN A 633 -27.08 -27.67 11.09
C ASN A 633 -28.34 -26.81 11.13
N PHE A 634 -28.85 -26.50 12.31
CA PHE A 634 -30.17 -25.88 12.44
C PHE A 634 -30.31 -25.06 13.73
N VAL A 635 -31.08 -23.98 13.65
CA VAL A 635 -31.50 -23.21 14.82
C VAL A 635 -32.82 -23.75 15.30
N VAL A 636 -32.89 -24.09 16.59
CA VAL A 636 -34.12 -24.53 17.26
C VAL A 636 -34.72 -23.37 18.04
N ARG A 637 -36.05 -23.28 18.01
CA ARG A 637 -36.85 -22.35 18.80
C ARG A 637 -37.73 -23.11 19.78
N TYR A 638 -37.56 -22.83 21.08
CA TYR A 638 -38.44 -23.36 22.13
C TYR A 638 -39.34 -22.27 22.69
N ARG A 639 -40.64 -22.53 22.74
CA ARG A 639 -41.65 -21.66 23.35
C ARG A 639 -42.68 -22.46 24.16
N PRO A 640 -43.26 -21.89 25.23
CA PRO A 640 -44.31 -22.54 26.01
C PRO A 640 -45.56 -22.95 25.21
N ASP A 641 -45.90 -22.17 24.19
CA ASP A 641 -47.10 -22.33 23.35
C ASP A 641 -46.87 -23.13 22.06
N GLU A 642 -45.62 -23.48 21.74
CA GLU A 642 -45.24 -24.31 20.60
C GLU A 642 -44.63 -25.64 21.11
N GLN A 643 -43.31 -25.81 20.96
CA GLN A 643 -42.56 -26.93 21.51
C GLN A 643 -41.66 -26.41 22.65
N PRO A 644 -42.00 -26.64 23.93
CA PRO A 644 -41.24 -26.10 25.06
C PRO A 644 -40.03 -26.95 25.45
N SER A 645 -39.99 -28.22 25.07
CA SER A 645 -38.99 -29.20 25.54
C SER A 645 -38.63 -30.21 24.46
N LEU A 646 -37.53 -30.93 24.67
CA LEU A 646 -37.11 -32.03 23.81
C LEU A 646 -36.94 -33.30 24.63
N ARG A 647 -37.65 -34.37 24.24
CA ARG A 647 -37.61 -35.67 24.94
C ARG A 647 -36.20 -36.26 24.97
N PRO A 648 -35.89 -37.17 25.93
CA PRO A 648 -34.61 -37.86 25.96
C PRO A 648 -34.24 -38.55 24.63
N HIS A 649 -33.04 -38.30 24.12
CA HIS A 649 -32.56 -38.86 22.85
C HIS A 649 -31.02 -38.95 22.77
N HIS A 650 -30.55 -39.58 21.69
CA HIS A 650 -29.17 -39.51 21.21
C HIS A 650 -29.15 -38.74 19.90
N ASP A 651 -28.04 -38.04 19.66
CA ASP A 651 -27.80 -37.37 18.39
C ASP A 651 -27.16 -38.34 17.39
N SER A 652 -27.48 -38.15 16.12
CA SER A 652 -26.79 -38.87 15.05
C SER A 652 -25.48 -38.15 14.68
N SER A 653 -24.57 -38.03 15.63
CA SER A 653 -23.27 -37.38 15.51
C SER A 653 -22.18 -38.16 16.25
N THR A 654 -20.92 -37.94 15.92
CA THR A 654 -19.82 -38.32 16.82
C THR A 654 -19.81 -37.37 18.01
N PHE A 655 -19.89 -36.06 17.76
CA PHE A 655 -20.08 -35.05 18.79
C PHE A 655 -21.06 -33.97 18.31
N THR A 656 -21.73 -33.33 19.27
CA THR A 656 -22.73 -32.29 19.02
C THR A 656 -22.21 -30.95 19.53
N ILE A 657 -22.47 -29.91 18.74
CA ILE A 657 -22.30 -28.51 19.10
C ILE A 657 -23.68 -27.93 19.41
N ASN A 658 -23.82 -27.27 20.55
CA ASN A 658 -25.06 -26.62 20.97
C ASN A 658 -24.74 -25.23 21.54
N ILE A 659 -25.08 -24.18 20.79
CA ILE A 659 -24.73 -22.79 21.10
C ILE A 659 -25.99 -22.04 21.53
N ALA A 660 -25.94 -21.39 22.68
CA ALA A 660 -27.04 -20.52 23.12
C ALA A 660 -27.01 -19.18 22.37
N LEU A 661 -28.14 -18.79 21.77
CA LEU A 661 -28.24 -17.57 20.96
C LEU A 661 -28.92 -16.41 21.68
N ASN A 662 -29.55 -16.65 22.83
CA ASN A 662 -30.14 -15.60 23.64
C ASN A 662 -30.05 -15.91 25.14
N SER A 663 -30.43 -14.94 25.98
CA SER A 663 -30.06 -14.91 27.40
C SER A 663 -31.18 -15.43 28.29
N LYS A 664 -30.86 -16.44 29.11
CA LYS A 664 -31.76 -16.89 30.18
C LYS A 664 -32.03 -15.76 31.18
N GLY A 665 -33.27 -15.65 31.66
CA GLY A 665 -33.70 -14.63 32.61
C GLY A 665 -34.12 -13.31 31.97
N LYS A 666 -33.61 -13.01 30.77
CA LYS A 666 -33.97 -11.82 29.98
C LYS A 666 -34.95 -12.15 28.87
N ASP A 667 -34.64 -13.17 28.06
CA ASP A 667 -35.40 -13.50 26.84
C ASP A 667 -36.29 -14.74 27.05
N TYR A 668 -35.95 -15.60 28.01
CA TYR A 668 -36.72 -16.79 28.39
C TYR A 668 -36.50 -17.23 29.84
N GLN A 669 -37.44 -18.00 30.39
CA GLN A 669 -37.33 -18.70 31.67
C GLN A 669 -37.36 -20.23 31.49
N GLY A 670 -36.84 -20.96 32.48
CA GLY A 670 -36.68 -22.41 32.37
C GLY A 670 -35.58 -22.80 31.38
N GLY A 671 -35.73 -23.93 30.71
CA GLY A 671 -34.79 -24.41 29.69
C GLY A 671 -33.51 -25.02 30.26
N GLY A 672 -32.58 -25.34 29.35
CA GLY A 672 -31.32 -26.00 29.63
C GLY A 672 -31.16 -27.33 28.90
N CYS A 673 -30.16 -28.10 29.31
CA CYS A 673 -29.92 -29.46 28.86
C CYS A 673 -29.63 -30.35 30.07
N ARG A 674 -30.18 -31.57 30.11
CA ARG A 674 -29.88 -32.56 31.14
C ARG A 674 -29.30 -33.82 30.50
N PHE A 675 -28.16 -34.27 31.01
CA PHE A 675 -27.54 -35.54 30.62
C PHE A 675 -27.94 -36.62 31.63
N LEU A 676 -28.86 -37.51 31.22
CA LEU A 676 -29.56 -38.43 32.12
C LEU A 676 -28.62 -39.42 32.81
N ARG A 677 -27.62 -39.94 32.08
CA ARG A 677 -26.66 -40.92 32.64
C ARG A 677 -25.80 -40.36 33.77
N TYR A 678 -25.65 -39.03 33.86
CA TYR A 678 -24.81 -38.36 34.85
C TYR A 678 -25.63 -37.59 35.88
N ASP A 679 -26.97 -37.58 35.75
CA ASP A 679 -27.88 -36.66 36.46
C ASP A 679 -27.37 -35.21 36.51
N CYS A 680 -26.71 -34.78 35.44
CA CYS A 680 -26.08 -33.47 35.35
C CYS A 680 -26.95 -32.53 34.51
N LYS A 681 -27.17 -31.32 35.00
CA LYS A 681 -28.02 -30.31 34.36
C LYS A 681 -27.25 -29.03 34.10
N ILE A 682 -27.41 -28.50 32.90
CA ILE A 682 -26.91 -27.20 32.50
C ILE A 682 -28.12 -26.28 32.35
N GLU A 683 -28.49 -25.63 33.45
CA GLU A 683 -29.73 -24.87 33.54
C GLU A 683 -29.56 -23.41 33.10
N ALA A 684 -28.36 -22.84 33.15
CA ALA A 684 -28.12 -21.44 32.80
C ALA A 684 -27.15 -21.28 31.59
N PRO A 685 -27.56 -21.66 30.37
CA PRO A 685 -26.76 -21.40 29.17
C PRO A 685 -26.43 -19.90 29.03
N ARG A 686 -25.20 -19.61 28.60
CA ARG A 686 -24.65 -18.26 28.39
C ARG A 686 -24.74 -17.95 26.90
N LYS A 687 -25.33 -16.80 26.55
CA LYS A 687 -25.40 -16.34 25.16
C LYS A 687 -23.99 -16.33 24.54
N GLY A 688 -23.85 -16.85 23.33
CA GLY A 688 -22.57 -16.91 22.62
C GLY A 688 -21.63 -18.03 23.08
N TRP A 689 -22.02 -18.87 24.05
CA TRP A 689 -21.23 -20.02 24.48
C TRP A 689 -21.76 -21.33 23.89
N SER A 690 -20.83 -22.24 23.61
CA SER A 690 -21.07 -23.55 23.01
C SER A 690 -20.87 -24.68 24.01
N LEU A 691 -21.87 -25.57 24.11
CA LEU A 691 -21.69 -26.89 24.66
C LEU A 691 -21.18 -27.85 23.59
N MET A 692 -20.21 -28.67 23.95
CA MET A 692 -19.66 -29.74 23.13
C MET A 692 -19.68 -31.05 23.91
N HIS A 693 -20.37 -32.07 23.37
CA HIS A 693 -20.47 -33.40 23.99
C HIS A 693 -20.56 -34.51 22.93
N PRO A 694 -20.19 -35.76 23.25
CA PRO A 694 -20.45 -36.90 22.38
C PRO A 694 -21.95 -37.04 22.04
N GLY A 695 -22.29 -37.40 20.81
CA GLY A 695 -23.70 -37.55 20.38
C GLY A 695 -24.30 -38.92 20.64
N ARG A 696 -23.48 -39.97 20.52
CA ARG A 696 -23.88 -41.37 20.60
C ARG A 696 -23.47 -42.04 21.91
N LEU A 697 -24.17 -43.13 22.23
CA LEU A 697 -23.89 -44.10 23.31
C LEU A 697 -23.95 -43.55 24.74
N THR A 698 -23.16 -42.53 25.06
CA THR A 698 -22.86 -42.16 26.46
C THR A 698 -23.62 -40.93 26.97
N HIS A 699 -24.08 -40.04 26.09
CA HIS A 699 -24.69 -38.76 26.47
C HIS A 699 -26.17 -38.71 26.07
N TYR A 700 -26.95 -39.67 26.58
CA TYR A 700 -28.41 -39.63 26.44
C TYR A 700 -28.94 -38.42 27.20
N HIS A 701 -29.57 -37.48 26.50
CA HIS A 701 -29.86 -36.15 27.04
C HIS A 701 -31.25 -35.66 26.65
N GLU A 702 -31.77 -34.70 27.42
CA GLU A 702 -33.08 -34.06 27.20
C GLU A 702 -32.98 -32.53 27.23
N GLY A 703 -33.82 -31.88 26.44
CA GLY A 703 -34.02 -30.43 26.47
C GLY A 703 -35.05 -30.06 27.53
N LEU A 704 -34.61 -29.41 28.61
CA LEU A 704 -35.50 -29.02 29.71
C LEU A 704 -36.56 -28.00 29.23
N PRO A 705 -37.78 -28.01 29.80
CA PRO A 705 -38.87 -27.14 29.35
C PRO A 705 -38.56 -25.65 29.51
N THR A 706 -38.71 -24.88 28.42
CA THR A 706 -38.83 -23.42 28.45
C THR A 706 -40.21 -23.05 28.99
N THR A 707 -40.26 -22.29 30.08
CA THR A 707 -41.52 -22.00 30.80
C THR A 707 -42.10 -20.62 30.48
N GLU A 708 -41.28 -19.71 29.98
CA GLU A 708 -41.69 -18.36 29.58
C GLU A 708 -40.74 -17.84 28.48
N GLY A 709 -41.22 -16.92 27.64
CA GLY A 709 -40.44 -16.29 26.58
C GLY A 709 -40.07 -17.25 25.44
N THR A 710 -38.97 -16.95 24.74
CA THR A 710 -38.50 -17.77 23.61
C THR A 710 -37.02 -18.08 23.78
N ARG A 711 -36.64 -19.36 23.69
CA ARG A 711 -35.24 -19.80 23.75
C ARG A 711 -34.77 -20.22 22.37
N TYR A 712 -33.65 -19.65 21.91
CA TYR A 712 -32.99 -20.03 20.67
C TYR A 712 -31.66 -20.71 20.93
N ILE A 713 -31.40 -21.81 20.23
CA ILE A 713 -30.10 -22.49 20.22
C ILE A 713 -29.71 -22.86 18.79
N MET A 714 -28.43 -22.79 18.48
CA MET A 714 -27.87 -23.33 17.23
C MET A 714 -27.27 -24.70 17.50
N VAL A 715 -27.69 -25.72 16.76
CA VAL A 715 -27.26 -27.11 16.94
C VAL A 715 -26.57 -27.60 15.68
N SER A 716 -25.49 -28.37 15.85
CA SER A 716 -24.82 -29.07 14.75
C SER A 716 -24.42 -30.48 15.16
N PHE A 717 -24.83 -31.44 14.33
CA PHE A 717 -24.44 -32.85 14.47
C PHE A 717 -23.20 -33.11 13.62
N VAL A 718 -22.03 -33.12 14.27
CA VAL A 718 -20.73 -33.14 13.61
C VAL A 718 -20.17 -34.56 13.57
N ASP A 719 -19.59 -34.90 12.41
CA ASP A 719 -19.07 -36.20 12.04
C ASP A 719 -20.09 -37.35 12.28
N PRO A 720 -21.25 -37.32 11.59
CA PRO A 720 -22.35 -38.29 11.76
C PRO A 720 -22.01 -39.73 11.34
#